data_AF-A0A8X6Z1G2-F1
#
_entry.id   AF-A0A8X6Z1G2-F1
#
_cell.length_a   1.000
_cell.length_b   1.000
_cell.length_c   1.000
_cell.angle_alpha   90.00
_cell.angle_beta   90.00
_cell.angle_gamma   90.00
#
_symmetry.space_group_name_H-M   'P 1'
#
loop_
_entity.id
_entity.type
_entity.pdbx_description
1 polymer ?
#
loop_
_entity_poly.entity_id
_entity_poly.type
_entity_poly.pdbx_seq_one_letter_code
_entity_poly.pdbx_strand_id
1 'polypeptide(L)'
;MKKFKLKIHTSLLIITTLFIDSFLNAGTIVYDLAGRVLDLTPTQSIYIPEGDSYTIKNGQVNNIRANNIIMHHSTSQLILENAKLYLSSDYTMTQGSMIVKGNSLIGSNNNKFTTQGHYILIDDGATFKFNNTTFVMQPPQKNIKLVTFSNSLSSLYLLNSTLKVDYINYNSTTSSDNGPLFVGGKLIIDGNCTIDNASTNTMNALQLGVSLSAEDCVLQIKNNSKLNINNAGLIINNGDPNSLNISTEATINVNANANFEIINSLDLNNYFLNLDLTSTNFFNGKTLSLFNGKISSKQYFSEYSYALDNALTSSNEYYALVKYASADHPDGNPNTVRIYNKNMDYITSGTYGDGYVTSIGADWSPDGKYLAVSGENAGSPKKNVRIYTFNGTLLSELCSVSTVTDATSTSPESNYNIRWSPDGRYIATESGDHQWLRFYSFDGAELNLITSFENDAWNTTNPAYYNTLDWTPNGKYLAWANGFETPGVYPLKILYFDGTTATQRTSTYDSVGAKCYSAQWSSTGKYLIRARLDYSQGLIYYFDGESLSLVTTFTEQYERYDWSFKTNYIFASYGATLNIFRFNGETLTPISYDNLDGTEGLAHFKISHDDTFLVTGFSIYGRYKALLSSTDIASKLSLQNATLNLNSNNTTLYNKILKSL
;
A
#
# COMPACT_ATOMS: atom_id res chain seq x y z
N MET A 1 7.97 64.58 6.29
CA MET A 1 8.67 63.57 5.47
C MET A 1 9.89 64.17 4.78
N LYS A 2 11.11 63.87 5.25
CA LYS A 2 12.35 64.05 4.46
C LYS A 2 12.85 62.66 4.06
N LYS A 3 12.79 62.30 2.77
CA LYS A 3 13.37 61.05 2.26
C LYS A 3 14.89 61.22 2.11
N PHE A 4 15.67 60.80 3.10
CA PHE A 4 17.12 60.65 2.93
C PHE A 4 17.42 59.31 2.23
N LYS A 5 17.94 59.38 1.00
CA LYS A 5 18.57 58.23 0.33
C LYS A 5 20.05 58.23 0.66
N LEU A 6 20.47 57.46 1.66
CA LEU A 6 21.89 57.28 1.97
C LEU A 6 22.54 56.32 0.97
N LYS A 7 23.24 56.84 -0.04
CA LYS A 7 24.16 56.03 -0.87
C LYS A 7 25.42 55.77 -0.06
N ILE A 8 25.52 54.61 0.57
CA ILE A 8 26.73 54.18 1.27
C ILE A 8 27.83 53.90 0.24
N HIS A 9 28.82 54.79 0.15
CA HIS A 9 30.10 54.50 -0.48
C HIS A 9 30.99 53.78 0.53
N THR A 10 31.65 52.72 0.06
CA THR A 10 32.54 51.88 0.88
C THR A 10 33.77 52.67 1.36
N SER A 11 34.23 52.31 2.56
CA SER A 11 35.57 52.62 3.09
C SER A 11 35.80 54.00 3.75
N LEU A 12 34.92 54.45 4.66
CA LEU A 12 35.36 55.15 5.89
C LEU A 12 34.27 55.22 6.99
N LEU A 13 34.68 55.00 8.24
CA LEU A 13 34.01 55.41 9.49
C LEU A 13 32.59 54.87 9.84
N ILE A 14 32.42 53.54 9.91
CA ILE A 14 31.30 52.89 10.63
C ILE A 14 31.77 52.48 12.03
N ILE A 15 31.90 53.43 12.96
CA ILE A 15 32.38 53.15 14.35
C ILE A 15 31.37 53.56 15.43
N THR A 16 30.45 54.50 15.17
CA THR A 16 29.39 54.90 16.13
C THR A 16 28.01 55.16 15.51
N THR A 17 27.94 55.26 14.18
CA THR A 17 26.76 55.80 13.48
C THR A 17 25.57 54.85 13.41
N LEU A 18 25.74 53.53 13.25
CA LEU A 18 24.61 52.61 13.08
C LEU A 18 23.69 52.50 14.33
N PHE A 19 24.23 52.75 15.53
CA PHE A 19 23.48 52.76 16.79
C PHE A 19 22.95 54.16 17.16
N ILE A 20 23.67 55.22 16.78
CA ILE A 20 23.24 56.61 17.06
C ILE A 20 22.20 57.09 16.04
N ASP A 21 22.39 56.79 14.76
CA ASP A 21 21.49 57.23 13.68
C ASP A 21 20.15 56.46 13.68
N SER A 22 20.11 55.28 14.31
CA SER A 22 18.88 54.54 14.65
C SER A 22 18.19 55.03 15.94
N PHE A 23 18.85 55.88 16.73
CA PHE A 23 18.26 56.58 17.89
C PHE A 23 17.78 58.00 17.53
N LEU A 24 18.34 58.61 16.48
CA LEU A 24 18.06 59.99 16.05
C LEU A 24 16.90 60.13 15.05
N ASN A 25 16.48 59.03 14.40
CA ASN A 25 15.47 59.05 13.35
C ASN A 25 14.28 58.15 13.69
N ALA A 26 13.17 58.75 14.14
CA ALA A 26 11.90 58.03 14.25
C ALA A 26 11.26 57.80 12.86
N GLY A 27 10.70 56.61 12.65
CA GLY A 27 9.93 56.20 11.48
C GLY A 27 10.59 55.11 10.62
N THR A 28 10.39 55.20 9.30
CA THR A 28 10.82 54.15 8.36
C THR A 28 12.25 54.40 7.84
N ILE A 29 13.19 53.51 8.18
CA ILE A 29 14.56 53.51 7.61
C ILE A 29 14.68 52.45 6.50
N VAL A 30 15.46 52.73 5.46
CA VAL A 30 15.72 51.79 4.34
C VAL A 30 17.22 51.67 4.08
N TYR A 31 17.78 50.52 4.43
CA TYR A 31 19.13 50.07 4.11
C TYR A 31 19.15 49.35 2.75
N ASP A 32 19.27 50.13 1.66
CA ASP A 32 19.46 49.59 0.30
C ASP A 32 20.94 49.27 0.06
N LEU A 33 21.27 47.99 0.05
CA LEU A 33 22.64 47.49 -0.09
C LEU A 33 23.12 47.52 -1.55
N ALA A 34 22.22 47.72 -2.52
CA ALA A 34 22.54 47.85 -3.95
C ALA A 34 23.48 46.76 -4.52
N GLY A 35 23.18 45.50 -4.18
CA GLY A 35 23.92 44.29 -4.56
C GLY A 35 25.11 43.93 -3.65
N ARG A 36 25.42 44.75 -2.64
CA ARG A 36 26.60 44.56 -1.79
C ARG A 36 26.37 43.66 -0.58
N VAL A 37 27.48 43.29 0.05
CA VAL A 37 27.56 42.56 1.32
C VAL A 37 27.82 43.55 2.46
N LEU A 38 27.12 43.37 3.58
CA LEU A 38 27.37 43.99 4.87
C LEU A 38 27.79 42.91 5.86
N ASP A 39 29.08 42.79 6.14
CA ASP A 39 29.60 41.90 7.18
C ASP A 39 29.47 42.57 8.55
N LEU A 40 28.62 42.01 9.44
CA LEU A 40 28.51 42.48 10.81
C LEU A 40 29.63 41.92 11.67
N THR A 41 30.14 42.73 12.59
CA THR A 41 31.07 42.27 13.62
C THR A 41 30.31 41.78 14.88
N PRO A 42 30.99 41.08 15.80
CA PRO A 42 31.37 41.78 17.02
C PRO A 42 30.21 42.41 17.79
N THR A 43 30.16 43.73 17.66
CA THR A 43 29.46 44.70 18.51
C THR A 43 28.49 45.56 17.72
N GLN A 44 28.26 45.28 16.43
CA GLN A 44 27.40 46.05 15.55
C GLN A 44 25.97 45.52 15.59
N SER A 45 25.02 46.37 15.97
CA SER A 45 23.60 46.02 16.04
C SER A 45 22.77 46.95 15.15
N ILE A 46 21.83 46.36 14.40
CA ILE A 46 20.69 47.06 13.81
C ILE A 46 19.62 47.12 14.89
N TYR A 47 19.46 48.28 15.53
CA TYR A 47 18.46 48.51 16.57
C TYR A 47 17.20 49.14 15.96
N ILE A 48 16.05 48.51 16.16
CA ILE A 48 14.74 48.95 15.65
C ILE A 48 13.89 49.42 16.86
N PRO A 49 13.65 50.73 17.00
CA PRO A 49 12.85 51.29 18.10
C PRO A 49 11.39 50.83 18.13
N GLU A 50 10.67 51.22 19.19
CA GLU A 50 9.21 51.07 19.27
C GLU A 50 8.51 51.86 18.14
N GLY A 51 7.47 51.28 17.53
CA GLY A 51 6.72 51.86 16.42
C GLY A 51 7.42 51.91 15.06
N ASP A 52 8.73 51.66 14.99
CA ASP A 52 9.54 51.88 13.79
C ASP A 52 9.68 50.64 12.91
N SER A 53 9.87 50.88 11.59
CA SER A 53 9.97 49.83 10.56
C SER A 53 11.24 49.98 9.74
N TYR A 54 12.20 49.07 9.89
CA TYR A 54 13.50 49.15 9.21
C TYR A 54 13.58 48.12 8.09
N THR A 55 13.87 48.58 6.87
CA THR A 55 13.97 47.75 5.67
C THR A 55 15.43 47.45 5.35
N ILE A 56 15.80 46.17 5.22
CA ILE A 56 17.06 45.73 4.61
C ILE A 56 16.73 45.25 3.20
N LYS A 57 17.45 45.75 2.18
CA LYS A 57 17.11 45.40 0.80
C LYS A 57 18.24 45.30 -0.20
N ASN A 58 17.96 44.54 -1.27
CA ASN A 58 18.81 44.36 -2.44
C ASN A 58 20.26 44.02 -2.08
N GLY A 59 20.51 42.96 -1.30
CA GLY A 59 21.87 42.58 -0.95
C GLY A 59 21.95 41.57 0.19
N GLN A 60 23.09 41.52 0.85
CA GLN A 60 23.45 40.46 1.77
C GLN A 60 23.98 41.02 3.09
N VAL A 61 23.53 40.48 4.21
CA VAL A 61 24.06 40.75 5.56
C VAL A 61 24.63 39.46 6.12
N ASN A 62 25.89 39.50 6.54
CA ASN A 62 26.64 38.33 7.02
C ASN A 62 26.92 38.41 8.52
N ASN A 63 27.32 37.26 9.08
CA ASN A 63 27.78 37.12 10.47
C ASN A 63 26.74 37.57 11.50
N ILE A 64 25.47 37.33 11.20
CA ILE A 64 24.39 37.58 12.15
C ILE A 64 24.48 36.54 13.26
N ARG A 65 24.52 37.00 14.50
CA ARG A 65 24.39 36.23 15.73
C ARG A 65 23.38 36.92 16.66
N ALA A 66 23.23 36.38 17.87
CA ALA A 66 22.48 37.04 18.94
C ALA A 66 22.84 38.54 19.05
N ASN A 67 21.83 39.38 19.22
CA ASN A 67 21.92 40.84 19.37
C ASN A 67 22.42 41.64 18.14
N ASN A 68 22.64 41.04 16.95
CA ASN A 68 22.97 41.83 15.75
C ASN A 68 21.77 42.54 15.12
N ILE A 69 20.55 42.01 15.30
CA ILE A 69 19.31 42.67 14.90
C ILE A 69 18.40 42.64 16.12
N ILE A 70 18.10 43.82 16.67
CA ILE A 70 17.36 44.00 17.92
C ILE A 70 16.09 44.77 17.61
N MET A 71 14.94 44.11 17.70
CA MET A 71 13.65 44.78 17.80
C MET A 71 13.39 45.04 19.28
N HIS A 72 13.11 46.30 19.65
CA HIS A 72 13.02 46.67 21.06
C HIS A 72 11.62 46.49 21.66
N HIS A 73 10.58 46.46 20.81
CA HIS A 73 9.19 46.35 21.24
C HIS A 73 8.35 45.46 20.31
N SER A 74 7.18 45.03 20.77
CA SER A 74 6.22 44.22 20.01
C SER A 74 5.75 44.89 18.71
N THR A 75 5.80 46.22 18.63
CA THR A 75 5.45 47.04 17.46
C THR A 75 6.61 47.31 16.50
N SER A 76 7.85 46.98 16.90
CA SER A 76 9.03 47.15 16.04
C SER A 76 8.94 46.20 14.84
N GLN A 77 9.41 46.62 13.66
CA GLN A 77 9.27 45.83 12.45
C GLN A 77 10.56 45.78 11.60
N LEU A 78 10.94 44.57 11.21
CA LEU A 78 12.00 44.31 10.23
C LEU A 78 11.39 43.97 8.87
N ILE A 79 11.79 44.66 7.81
CA ILE A 79 11.34 44.37 6.44
C ILE A 79 12.53 43.85 5.62
N LEU A 80 12.38 42.71 4.95
CA LEU A 80 13.39 42.11 4.07
C LEU A 80 12.90 42.15 2.61
N GLU A 81 13.44 43.07 1.81
CA GLU A 81 13.07 43.26 0.39
C GLU A 81 14.21 42.78 -0.53
N ASN A 82 14.11 41.59 -1.13
CA ASN A 82 15.20 40.98 -1.91
C ASN A 82 16.54 40.90 -1.14
N ALA A 83 16.49 40.51 0.14
CA ALA A 83 17.63 40.52 1.05
C ALA A 83 18.03 39.13 1.53
N LYS A 84 19.34 38.89 1.70
CA LYS A 84 19.90 37.65 2.25
C LYS A 84 20.51 37.91 3.62
N LEU A 85 20.15 37.13 4.62
CA LEU A 85 20.71 37.15 5.96
C LEU A 85 21.49 35.85 6.21
N TYR A 86 22.77 35.92 6.53
CA TYR A 86 23.58 34.75 6.85
C TYR A 86 23.95 34.71 8.33
N LEU A 87 23.52 33.64 9.00
CA LEU A 87 23.72 33.44 10.43
C LEU A 87 25.07 32.76 10.72
N SER A 88 25.90 33.40 11.54
CA SER A 88 27.11 32.80 12.13
C SER A 88 26.86 32.02 13.42
N SER A 89 25.73 32.24 14.09
CA SER A 89 25.26 31.43 15.22
C SER A 89 23.73 31.39 15.23
N ASP A 90 23.13 30.66 16.19
CA ASP A 90 21.70 30.78 16.50
C ASP A 90 21.30 32.26 16.71
N TYR A 91 20.14 32.64 16.18
CA TYR A 91 19.51 33.95 16.32
C TYR A 91 18.04 33.77 16.75
N THR A 92 17.58 34.57 17.71
CA THR A 92 16.18 34.55 18.20
C THR A 92 15.53 35.92 18.04
N MET A 93 14.38 35.93 17.37
CA MET A 93 13.44 37.05 17.30
C MET A 93 12.57 37.04 18.56
N THR A 94 12.94 37.88 19.54
CA THR A 94 12.35 37.96 20.89
C THR A 94 11.30 39.07 21.05
N GLN A 95 11.11 39.89 20.01
CA GLN A 95 10.17 41.02 19.95
C GLN A 95 9.81 41.30 18.48
N GLY A 96 8.77 42.13 18.28
CA GLY A 96 8.45 42.73 16.99
C GLY A 96 7.79 41.80 15.96
N SER A 97 7.95 42.17 14.69
CA SER A 97 7.43 41.45 13.51
C SER A 97 8.39 41.52 12.33
N MET A 98 8.34 40.52 11.44
CA MET A 98 9.06 40.52 10.17
C MET A 98 8.09 40.61 8.99
N ILE A 99 8.40 41.43 7.98
CA ILE A 99 7.74 41.40 6.67
C ILE A 99 8.76 41.00 5.60
N VAL A 100 8.42 40.05 4.74
CA VAL A 100 9.25 39.61 3.62
C VAL A 100 8.63 40.06 2.30
N LYS A 101 9.39 40.81 1.50
CA LYS A 101 9.02 41.31 0.17
C LYS A 101 9.98 40.79 -0.89
N GLY A 102 9.48 40.45 -2.07
CA GLY A 102 10.31 39.88 -3.14
C GLY A 102 10.99 38.57 -2.72
N ASN A 103 12.25 38.35 -3.14
CA ASN A 103 12.97 37.10 -2.89
C ASN A 103 14.02 37.26 -1.78
N SER A 104 13.64 36.97 -0.53
CA SER A 104 14.54 37.07 0.63
C SER A 104 14.89 35.71 1.22
N LEU A 105 16.05 35.61 1.87
CA LEU A 105 16.62 34.34 2.35
C LEU A 105 17.28 34.51 3.73
N ILE A 106 17.10 33.53 4.60
CA ILE A 106 17.96 33.28 5.76
C ILE A 106 18.77 32.00 5.46
N GLY A 107 20.09 32.08 5.61
CA GLY A 107 20.99 30.96 5.38
C GLY A 107 21.96 30.77 6.53
N SER A 108 22.44 29.55 6.72
CA SER A 108 23.43 29.25 7.76
C SER A 108 24.19 27.95 7.48
N ASN A 109 25.09 27.57 8.39
CA ASN A 109 25.63 26.22 8.47
C ASN A 109 24.96 25.49 9.66
N ASN A 110 23.68 25.15 9.51
CA ASN A 110 22.82 24.49 10.50
C ASN A 110 22.54 25.27 11.81
N ASN A 111 22.68 26.60 11.79
CA ASN A 111 22.24 27.45 12.91
C ASN A 111 20.71 27.54 12.96
N LYS A 112 20.17 27.98 14.10
CA LYS A 112 18.73 28.22 14.31
C LYS A 112 18.35 29.67 14.02
N PHE A 113 17.21 29.85 13.35
CA PHE A 113 16.45 31.09 13.36
C PHE A 113 15.17 30.85 14.15
N THR A 114 15.04 31.45 15.33
CA THR A 114 13.94 31.19 16.25
C THR A 114 12.95 32.36 16.28
N THR A 115 11.66 32.07 16.16
CA THR A 115 10.57 33.03 16.38
C THR A 115 9.89 32.74 17.71
N GLN A 116 10.13 33.58 18.72
CA GLN A 116 9.63 33.36 20.08
C GLN A 116 8.19 33.85 20.24
N GLY A 117 7.27 33.31 19.43
CA GLY A 117 5.86 33.72 19.37
C GLY A 117 5.60 34.95 18.50
N HIS A 118 6.62 35.46 17.81
CA HIS A 118 6.57 36.66 16.98
C HIS A 118 6.34 36.36 15.49
N TYR A 119 5.64 37.27 14.80
CA TYR A 119 5.03 37.01 13.49
C TYR A 119 5.95 37.30 12.31
N ILE A 120 5.80 36.50 11.25
CA ILE A 120 6.37 36.74 9.91
C ILE A 120 5.21 36.86 8.90
N LEU A 121 5.16 37.97 8.17
CA LEU A 121 4.30 38.16 7.01
C LEU A 121 5.11 37.98 5.73
N ILE A 122 4.67 37.09 4.85
CA ILE A 122 5.20 36.96 3.49
C ILE A 122 4.25 37.72 2.56
N ASP A 123 4.74 38.82 1.98
CA ASP A 123 3.97 39.76 1.17
C ASP A 123 3.50 39.13 -0.16
N ASP A 124 2.65 39.85 -0.93
CA ASP A 124 2.14 39.42 -2.23
C ASP A 124 3.30 38.98 -3.17
N GLY A 125 3.21 37.74 -3.67
CA GLY A 125 4.20 37.15 -4.57
C GLY A 125 5.61 37.00 -3.99
N ALA A 126 5.82 37.30 -2.71
CA ALA A 126 7.13 37.21 -2.08
C ALA A 126 7.49 35.74 -1.78
N THR A 127 8.79 35.44 -1.84
CA THR A 127 9.34 34.15 -1.46
C THR A 127 10.34 34.33 -0.33
N PHE A 128 10.08 33.69 0.81
CA PHE A 128 10.99 33.63 1.95
C PHE A 128 11.67 32.27 2.00
N LYS A 129 13.00 32.24 2.03
CA LYS A 129 13.79 30.99 1.97
C LYS A 129 14.59 30.75 3.25
N PHE A 130 14.60 29.51 3.72
CA PHE A 130 15.60 29.00 4.67
C PHE A 130 16.54 28.06 3.92
N ASN A 131 17.85 28.19 4.13
CA ASN A 131 18.89 27.41 3.44
C ASN A 131 19.95 26.88 4.42
N ASN A 132 20.01 25.56 4.61
CA ASN A 132 20.82 24.91 5.65
C ASN A 132 20.61 25.58 7.03
N THR A 133 19.35 25.87 7.37
CA THR A 133 18.93 26.56 8.60
C THR A 133 17.83 25.78 9.30
N THR A 134 17.85 25.76 10.63
CA THR A 134 16.70 25.28 11.41
C THR A 134 15.80 26.47 11.72
N PHE A 135 14.67 26.59 11.02
CA PHE A 135 13.64 27.57 11.37
C PHE A 135 12.82 27.02 12.53
N VAL A 136 12.96 27.62 13.72
CA VAL A 136 12.22 27.26 14.92
C VAL A 136 11.04 28.21 15.10
N MET A 137 9.82 27.66 15.08
CA MET A 137 8.60 28.35 15.49
C MET A 137 8.29 27.98 16.94
N GLN A 138 8.30 28.96 17.83
CA GLN A 138 7.93 28.76 19.24
C GLN A 138 6.59 29.46 19.52
N PRO A 139 5.45 28.84 19.18
CA PRO A 139 4.13 29.42 19.44
C PRO A 139 3.85 29.49 20.96
N PRO A 140 3.17 30.56 21.44
CA PRO A 140 2.73 30.66 22.83
C PRO A 140 1.42 29.90 23.10
N GLN A 141 0.68 29.53 22.05
CA GLN A 141 -0.58 28.79 22.10
C GLN A 141 -0.85 28.08 20.77
N LYS A 142 -1.79 27.13 20.77
CA LYS A 142 -2.14 26.28 19.61
C LYS A 142 -2.80 27.07 18.48
N ASN A 143 -2.79 26.51 17.26
CA ASN A 143 -3.49 27.04 16.06
C ASN A 143 -3.17 28.50 15.67
N ILE A 144 -1.98 29.01 16.01
CA ILE A 144 -1.57 30.40 15.73
C ILE A 144 -0.88 30.53 14.35
N LYS A 145 -1.22 31.60 13.60
CA LYS A 145 -0.62 31.95 12.30
C LYS A 145 0.71 32.70 12.48
N LEU A 146 1.76 32.03 12.97
CA LEU A 146 3.10 32.65 13.14
C LEU A 146 3.73 33.07 11.81
N VAL A 147 3.50 32.28 10.75
CA VAL A 147 3.79 32.69 9.37
C VAL A 147 2.45 32.94 8.68
N THR A 148 2.28 34.13 8.12
CA THR A 148 1.09 34.51 7.34
C THR A 148 1.49 34.74 5.89
N PHE A 149 0.76 34.12 4.98
CA PHE A 149 0.88 34.35 3.54
C PHE A 149 -0.14 35.42 3.13
N SER A 150 0.28 36.41 2.35
CA SER A 150 -0.63 37.46 1.90
C SER A 150 -1.61 36.98 0.82
N ASN A 151 -1.19 36.01 0.00
CA ASN A 151 -2.05 35.28 -0.94
C ASN A 151 -1.41 33.95 -1.38
N SER A 152 -2.02 33.27 -2.36
CA SER A 152 -1.57 32.00 -2.96
C SER A 152 -0.29 32.07 -3.80
N LEU A 153 0.26 33.26 -4.05
CA LEU A 153 1.56 33.45 -4.73
C LEU A 153 2.71 33.55 -3.71
N SER A 154 2.45 34.06 -2.51
CA SER A 154 3.40 34.09 -1.39
C SER A 154 3.90 32.68 -1.04
N SER A 155 5.21 32.50 -0.84
CA SER A 155 5.83 31.18 -0.66
C SER A 155 6.87 31.14 0.46
N LEU A 156 6.83 30.10 1.29
CA LEU A 156 7.86 29.72 2.26
C LEU A 156 8.64 28.54 1.68
N TYR A 157 9.96 28.67 1.60
CA TYR A 157 10.83 27.74 0.88
C TYR A 157 11.86 27.16 1.85
N LEU A 158 11.90 25.83 1.99
CA LEU A 158 12.93 25.12 2.75
C LEU A 158 13.91 24.48 1.76
N LEU A 159 15.19 24.83 1.89
CA LEU A 159 16.29 24.23 1.13
C LEU A 159 17.24 23.53 2.11
N ASN A 160 17.28 22.20 2.09
CA ASN A 160 18.04 21.36 3.03
C ASN A 160 17.90 21.83 4.50
N SER A 161 16.67 22.18 4.89
CA SER A 161 16.37 22.93 6.12
C SER A 161 15.36 22.21 7.00
N THR A 162 15.40 22.49 8.29
CA THR A 162 14.45 21.93 9.26
C THR A 162 13.45 23.01 9.70
N LEU A 163 12.16 22.74 9.56
CA LEU A 163 11.10 23.49 10.21
C LEU A 163 10.77 22.78 11.54
N LYS A 164 11.09 23.42 12.66
CA LYS A 164 10.88 22.86 14.00
C LYS A 164 9.81 23.66 14.75
N VAL A 165 8.91 22.95 15.41
CA VAL A 165 7.92 23.55 16.33
C VAL A 165 8.27 23.20 17.77
N ASP A 166 8.24 24.20 18.65
CA ASP A 166 8.74 24.06 20.03
C ASP A 166 8.01 25.06 20.95
N TYR A 167 6.91 24.61 21.57
CA TYR A 167 5.98 25.49 22.28
C TYR A 167 6.57 26.18 23.52
N ILE A 168 6.26 27.47 23.68
CA ILE A 168 6.61 28.22 24.88
C ILE A 168 5.64 27.85 26.02
N ASN A 169 6.09 27.01 26.96
CA ASN A 169 5.36 26.58 28.17
C ASN A 169 4.16 25.63 27.94
N TYR A 170 4.36 24.48 27.30
CA TYR A 170 3.29 23.48 27.10
C TYR A 170 3.20 22.41 28.20
N ASN A 171 2.05 22.35 28.90
CA ASN A 171 1.77 21.40 29.99
C ASN A 171 0.51 20.51 29.75
N SER A 172 -0.05 20.46 28.53
CA SER A 172 -1.32 19.74 28.29
C SER A 172 -1.12 18.31 27.78
N THR A 173 -1.75 17.35 28.45
CA THR A 173 -1.69 15.90 28.15
C THR A 173 -2.81 15.40 27.23
N THR A 174 -3.57 16.30 26.59
CA THR A 174 -4.70 15.95 25.71
C THR A 174 -4.30 15.96 24.23
N SER A 175 -4.80 14.98 23.47
CA SER A 175 -4.10 14.43 22.30
C SER A 175 -4.79 14.64 20.94
N SER A 176 -5.22 15.85 20.61
CA SER A 176 -6.00 16.10 19.37
C SER A 176 -5.87 17.52 18.78
N ASP A 177 -4.85 18.28 19.16
CA ASP A 177 -4.75 19.71 18.82
C ASP A 177 -3.49 20.03 18.02
N ASN A 178 -3.62 21.02 17.12
CA ASN A 178 -2.69 21.20 16.02
C ASN A 178 -1.63 22.27 16.29
N GLY A 179 -0.52 22.17 15.55
CA GLY A 179 0.60 23.11 15.59
C GLY A 179 0.26 24.49 15.03
N PRO A 180 1.30 25.29 14.70
CA PRO A 180 1.13 26.50 13.89
C PRO A 180 0.33 26.21 12.61
N LEU A 181 -0.49 27.19 12.24
CA LEU A 181 -1.41 27.07 11.11
C LEU A 181 -0.88 27.88 9.92
N PHE A 182 -0.63 27.21 8.80
CA PHE A 182 -0.35 27.85 7.52
C PHE A 182 -1.61 27.87 6.66
N VAL A 183 -2.01 29.08 6.26
CA VAL A 183 -3.21 29.35 5.47
C VAL A 183 -2.83 30.27 4.31
N GLY A 184 -3.31 29.95 3.11
CA GLY A 184 -2.86 30.60 1.88
C GLY A 184 -1.43 30.22 1.52
N GLY A 185 -0.98 30.73 0.38
CA GLY A 185 0.40 30.59 -0.08
C GLY A 185 0.86 29.17 -0.36
N LYS A 186 2.17 28.96 -0.28
CA LYS A 186 2.83 27.68 -0.57
C LYS A 186 3.94 27.38 0.44
N LEU A 187 3.99 26.13 0.91
CA LEU A 187 5.16 25.56 1.56
C LEU A 187 5.92 24.73 0.52
N ILE A 188 7.15 25.12 0.21
CA ILE A 188 7.98 24.52 -0.85
C ILE A 188 9.18 23.81 -0.23
N ILE A 189 9.36 22.53 -0.55
CA ILE A 189 10.43 21.65 -0.09
C ILE A 189 11.43 21.39 -1.23
N ASP A 190 12.71 21.64 -0.98
CA ASP A 190 13.81 21.46 -1.93
C ASP A 190 15.03 20.82 -1.23
N GLY A 191 15.62 19.81 -1.85
CA GLY A 191 16.63 18.96 -1.21
C GLY A 191 16.07 18.12 -0.06
N ASN A 192 16.88 17.84 0.96
CA ASN A 192 16.51 16.99 2.10
C ASN A 192 16.08 17.84 3.30
N CYS A 193 14.77 18.06 3.46
CA CYS A 193 14.20 18.87 4.53
C CYS A 193 13.50 18.02 5.59
N THR A 194 13.23 18.64 6.75
CA THR A 194 12.56 17.99 7.88
C THR A 194 11.49 18.91 8.47
N ILE A 195 10.31 18.36 8.78
CA ILE A 195 9.33 18.96 9.68
C ILE A 195 9.37 18.18 11.00
N ASP A 196 9.61 18.88 12.11
CA ASP A 196 9.85 18.31 13.43
C ASP A 196 9.08 19.08 14.53
N ASN A 197 8.77 18.42 15.64
CA ASN A 197 8.24 19.04 16.85
C ASN A 197 8.84 18.38 18.09
N ALA A 198 9.29 19.19 19.05
CA ALA A 198 9.93 18.71 20.27
C ALA A 198 8.98 18.10 21.32
N SER A 199 7.66 18.28 21.21
CA SER A 199 6.69 17.80 22.20
C SER A 199 6.40 16.30 22.11
N THR A 200 6.31 15.63 23.26
CA THR A 200 6.07 14.18 23.37
C THR A 200 4.69 13.74 22.83
N ASN A 201 4.72 12.89 21.80
CA ASN A 201 3.73 11.87 21.38
C ASN A 201 2.22 12.21 21.30
N THR A 202 1.79 13.47 21.45
CA THR A 202 0.35 13.81 21.66
C THR A 202 -0.16 15.03 20.88
N MET A 203 0.65 15.68 20.05
CA MET A 203 0.20 16.81 19.22
C MET A 203 0.51 16.56 17.76
N ASN A 204 0.02 17.44 16.87
CA ASN A 204 0.47 17.57 15.49
C ASN A 204 1.49 18.73 15.36
N ALA A 205 2.55 18.61 14.56
CA ALA A 205 3.60 19.64 14.42
C ALA A 205 3.16 20.85 13.60
N LEU A 206 2.44 20.65 12.49
CA LEU A 206 2.04 21.71 11.56
C LEU A 206 0.69 21.37 10.91
N GLN A 207 -0.15 22.38 10.66
CA GLN A 207 -1.34 22.25 9.82
C GLN A 207 -1.27 23.17 8.60
N LEU A 208 -1.62 22.62 7.43
CA LEU A 208 -1.83 23.35 6.18
C LEU A 208 -3.33 23.43 5.87
N GLY A 209 -3.88 24.63 5.68
CA GLY A 209 -5.30 24.85 5.33
C GLY A 209 -6.31 24.69 6.48
N VAL A 210 -7.57 25.05 6.22
CA VAL A 210 -8.71 24.99 7.17
C VAL A 210 -10.02 24.48 6.54
N SER A 211 -9.94 23.52 5.63
CA SER A 211 -11.06 22.94 4.86
C SER A 211 -11.78 23.92 3.91
N LEU A 212 -11.16 25.06 3.60
CA LEU A 212 -11.70 26.09 2.71
C LEU A 212 -10.68 26.38 1.60
N SER A 213 -11.02 26.13 0.35
CA SER A 213 -10.07 26.24 -0.78
C SER A 213 -9.46 27.63 -0.97
N ALA A 214 -10.13 28.69 -0.50
CA ALA A 214 -9.59 30.06 -0.49
C ALA A 214 -8.50 30.29 0.59
N GLU A 215 -8.40 29.41 1.58
CA GLU A 215 -7.43 29.44 2.69
C GLU A 215 -6.39 28.30 2.61
N ASP A 216 -6.34 27.56 1.50
CA ASP A 216 -5.40 26.45 1.32
C ASP A 216 -3.95 26.89 1.29
N CYS A 217 -3.09 26.13 1.97
CA CYS A 217 -1.64 26.24 1.84
C CYS A 217 -1.13 25.06 1.01
N VAL A 218 -0.69 25.33 -0.22
CA VAL A 218 -0.23 24.28 -1.13
C VAL A 218 1.13 23.74 -0.67
N LEU A 219 1.22 22.44 -0.43
CA LEU A 219 2.51 21.78 -0.20
C LEU A 219 3.10 21.42 -1.56
N GLN A 220 4.30 21.93 -1.86
CA GLN A 220 5.06 21.56 -3.05
C GLN A 220 6.38 20.89 -2.67
N ILE A 221 6.69 19.74 -3.28
CA ILE A 221 7.98 19.07 -3.14
C ILE A 221 8.66 19.01 -4.51
N LYS A 222 9.90 19.50 -4.59
CA LYS A 222 10.68 19.60 -5.83
C LYS A 222 11.30 18.27 -6.25
N ASN A 223 11.77 18.20 -7.49
CA ASN A 223 12.31 16.98 -8.10
C ASN A 223 13.48 16.47 -7.26
N ASN A 224 13.57 15.15 -7.05
CA ASN A 224 14.61 14.54 -6.20
C ASN A 224 14.71 15.10 -4.75
N SER A 225 13.65 15.73 -4.23
CA SER A 225 13.64 16.27 -2.87
C SER A 225 12.95 15.33 -1.89
N LYS A 226 13.38 15.38 -0.62
CA LYS A 226 12.86 14.54 0.47
C LYS A 226 12.29 15.42 1.58
N LEU A 227 11.05 15.15 1.97
CA LEU A 227 10.45 15.66 3.19
C LEU A 227 10.48 14.55 4.24
N ASN A 228 11.19 14.76 5.36
CA ASN A 228 11.10 13.89 6.53
C ASN A 228 10.12 14.51 7.54
N ILE A 229 9.22 13.70 8.08
CA ILE A 229 8.24 14.10 9.09
C ILE A 229 8.59 13.34 10.38
N ASN A 230 8.90 14.10 11.43
CA ASN A 230 9.40 13.60 12.71
C ASN A 230 8.46 14.00 13.84
N ASN A 231 8.37 13.14 14.87
CA ASN A 231 7.58 13.39 16.08
C ASN A 231 6.14 13.82 15.71
N ALA A 232 5.52 14.71 16.49
CA ALA A 232 4.11 15.15 16.36
C ALA A 232 3.44 15.13 14.96
N GLY A 233 4.12 15.53 13.86
CA GLY A 233 3.65 15.19 12.51
C GLY A 233 2.99 16.32 11.70
N LEU A 234 2.45 16.03 10.52
CA LEU A 234 1.93 17.05 9.59
C LEU A 234 0.48 16.77 9.20
N ILE A 235 -0.35 17.82 9.19
CA ILE A 235 -1.74 17.77 8.73
C ILE A 235 -1.91 18.54 7.42
N ILE A 236 -2.58 17.91 6.45
CA ILE A 236 -3.14 18.57 5.27
C ILE A 236 -4.65 18.66 5.45
N ASN A 237 -5.13 19.87 5.72
CA ASN A 237 -6.54 20.22 5.84
C ASN A 237 -6.91 21.28 4.80
N ASN A 238 -6.51 21.06 3.56
CA ASN A 238 -6.89 21.92 2.43
C ASN A 238 -8.29 21.50 1.90
N GLY A 239 -9.02 22.43 1.29
CA GLY A 239 -10.33 22.19 0.67
C GLY A 239 -10.26 21.82 -0.81
N ASP A 240 -9.22 22.24 -1.54
CA ASP A 240 -8.91 21.80 -2.91
C ASP A 240 -8.12 20.47 -2.87
N PRO A 241 -8.61 19.40 -3.52
CA PRO A 241 -7.87 18.15 -3.59
C PRO A 241 -6.52 18.27 -4.33
N ASN A 242 -6.32 19.27 -5.19
CA ASN A 242 -5.07 19.48 -5.96
C ASN A 242 -3.97 20.22 -5.18
N SER A 243 -4.15 20.39 -3.87
CA SER A 243 -3.30 21.22 -3.02
C SER A 243 -1.98 20.55 -2.56
N LEU A 244 -1.67 19.34 -3.04
CA LEU A 244 -0.37 18.68 -2.89
C LEU A 244 0.30 18.52 -4.27
N ASN A 245 1.43 19.19 -4.47
CA ASN A 245 2.20 19.19 -5.71
C ASN A 245 3.54 18.46 -5.49
N ILE A 246 3.57 17.17 -5.80
CA ILE A 246 4.77 16.33 -5.70
C ILE A 246 5.29 16.09 -7.11
N SER A 247 6.50 16.56 -7.43
CA SER A 247 7.12 16.24 -8.72
C SER A 247 7.63 14.80 -8.77
N THR A 248 8.12 14.37 -9.93
CA THR A 248 8.89 13.13 -10.10
C THR A 248 9.95 12.93 -9.00
N GLU A 249 10.17 11.67 -8.59
CA GLU A 249 11.23 11.23 -7.66
C GLU A 249 11.27 11.93 -6.27
N ALA A 250 10.27 12.75 -5.95
CA ALA A 250 10.11 13.36 -4.64
C ALA A 250 9.56 12.35 -3.62
N THR A 251 9.97 12.47 -2.36
CA THR A 251 9.61 11.49 -1.32
C THR A 251 9.11 12.16 -0.03
N ILE A 252 8.14 11.53 0.63
CA ILE A 252 7.67 11.89 1.98
C ILE A 252 7.94 10.70 2.90
N ASN A 253 8.92 10.86 3.79
CA ASN A 253 9.28 9.88 4.81
C ASN A 253 8.60 10.24 6.13
N VAL A 254 7.84 9.32 6.71
CA VAL A 254 7.14 9.52 7.99
C VAL A 254 7.76 8.59 9.03
N ASN A 255 8.65 9.15 9.84
CA ASN A 255 9.46 8.37 10.78
C ASN A 255 8.61 7.82 11.94
N ALA A 256 9.11 6.78 12.61
CA ALA A 256 8.46 6.16 13.77
C ALA A 256 8.00 7.20 14.82
N ASN A 257 6.76 7.04 15.29
CA ASN A 257 6.03 7.96 16.18
C ASN A 257 5.55 9.28 15.54
N ALA A 258 5.65 9.45 14.22
CA ALA A 258 5.08 10.60 13.53
C ALA A 258 3.69 10.35 12.93
N ASN A 259 2.85 11.38 13.00
CA ASN A 259 1.55 11.44 12.34
C ASN A 259 1.66 12.08 10.95
N PHE A 260 0.91 11.58 9.98
CA PHE A 260 0.66 12.28 8.73
C PHE A 260 -0.83 12.16 8.41
N GLU A 261 -1.54 13.26 8.54
CA GLU A 261 -3.00 13.30 8.54
C GLU A 261 -3.51 14.12 7.37
N ILE A 262 -4.51 13.61 6.66
CA ILE A 262 -5.20 14.32 5.59
C ILE A 262 -6.69 14.34 5.98
N ILE A 263 -7.25 15.53 6.16
CA ILE A 263 -8.61 15.71 6.72
C ILE A 263 -9.70 15.67 5.64
N ASN A 264 -9.41 16.16 4.44
CA ASN A 264 -10.32 16.16 3.28
C ASN A 264 -9.77 15.29 2.14
N SER A 265 -10.54 15.10 1.07
CA SER A 265 -10.06 14.48 -0.16
C SER A 265 -8.83 15.19 -0.73
N LEU A 266 -7.88 14.40 -1.22
CA LEU A 266 -6.67 14.85 -1.91
C LEU A 266 -6.51 14.06 -3.22
N ASP A 267 -6.17 14.73 -4.31
CA ASP A 267 -5.96 14.12 -5.63
C ASP A 267 -4.45 14.05 -5.95
N LEU A 268 -3.91 12.84 -5.87
CA LEU A 268 -2.53 12.53 -6.21
C LEU A 268 -2.39 12.32 -7.73
N ASN A 269 -2.58 13.38 -8.51
CA ASN A 269 -2.54 13.45 -9.98
C ASN A 269 -1.33 12.71 -10.62
N ASN A 270 -1.42 11.39 -10.81
CA ASN A 270 -0.39 10.53 -11.42
C ASN A 270 1.02 10.60 -10.78
N TYR A 271 1.16 11.08 -9.54
CA TYR A 271 2.46 11.22 -8.88
C TYR A 271 2.72 10.10 -7.86
N PHE A 272 3.92 9.52 -7.91
CA PHE A 272 4.35 8.48 -6.97
C PHE A 272 4.66 9.08 -5.60
N LEU A 273 3.75 8.90 -4.64
CA LEU A 273 4.00 9.17 -3.23
C LEU A 273 4.66 7.95 -2.58
N ASN A 274 6.00 7.96 -2.48
CA ASN A 274 6.72 6.89 -1.77
C ASN A 274 6.69 7.16 -0.26
N LEU A 275 5.90 6.37 0.48
CA LEU A 275 5.76 6.42 1.93
C LEU A 275 6.59 5.33 2.60
N ASP A 276 7.65 5.72 3.30
CA ASP A 276 8.42 4.83 4.17
C ASP A 276 7.72 4.72 5.54
N LEU A 277 6.87 3.70 5.69
CA LEU A 277 5.97 3.54 6.84
C LEU A 277 6.61 2.71 7.96
N THR A 278 7.43 3.36 8.79
CA THR A 278 8.01 2.75 10.00
C THR A 278 7.11 2.84 11.25
N SER A 279 5.84 3.27 11.07
CA SER A 279 4.90 3.67 12.12
C SER A 279 3.51 3.09 11.87
N THR A 280 2.82 2.60 12.91
CA THR A 280 1.48 1.99 12.83
C THR A 280 0.31 2.97 12.82
N ASN A 281 0.57 4.27 13.06
CA ASN A 281 -0.47 5.26 13.32
C ASN A 281 -0.80 6.05 12.06
N PHE A 282 -1.45 5.40 11.09
CA PHE A 282 -1.76 5.98 9.79
C PHE A 282 -3.28 6.13 9.58
N PHE A 283 -3.71 7.40 9.49
CA PHE A 283 -5.07 7.89 9.20
C PHE A 283 -6.18 7.65 10.24
N ASN A 284 -6.86 8.73 10.62
CA ASN A 284 -8.13 8.71 11.37
C ASN A 284 -9.20 9.64 10.72
N GLY A 285 -9.03 9.93 9.41
CA GLY A 285 -9.85 10.84 8.62
C GLY A 285 -10.96 10.14 7.81
N LYS A 286 -12.02 10.88 7.46
CA LYS A 286 -13.13 10.35 6.66
C LYS A 286 -12.81 10.42 5.16
N THR A 287 -12.93 9.26 4.50
CA THR A 287 -12.94 9.09 3.03
C THR A 287 -11.60 9.27 2.33
N LEU A 288 -10.92 8.14 2.09
CA LEU A 288 -9.75 8.05 1.23
C LEU A 288 -10.19 7.86 -0.24
N SER A 289 -10.34 8.96 -0.99
CA SER A 289 -10.67 8.92 -2.42
C SER A 289 -9.41 9.02 -3.28
N LEU A 290 -9.13 7.99 -4.08
CA LEU A 290 -8.05 7.89 -5.08
C LEU A 290 -6.59 7.91 -4.55
N PHE A 291 -6.14 6.77 -4.02
CA PHE A 291 -4.77 6.31 -4.28
C PHE A 291 -4.76 5.53 -5.61
N ASN A 292 -4.11 6.07 -6.64
CA ASN A 292 -4.03 5.45 -7.97
C ASN A 292 -2.63 4.90 -8.31
N GLY A 293 -1.82 4.61 -7.29
CA GLY A 293 -0.47 4.05 -7.42
C GLY A 293 -0.03 3.32 -6.15
N LYS A 294 0.66 2.19 -6.33
CA LYS A 294 1.17 1.24 -5.30
C LYS A 294 1.33 1.83 -3.89
N ILE A 295 0.36 1.55 -3.02
CA ILE A 295 0.71 1.03 -1.70
C ILE A 295 1.13 -0.42 -1.97
N SER A 296 2.33 -0.82 -1.54
CA SER A 296 2.72 -2.22 -1.56
C SER A 296 3.79 -2.55 -0.52
N SER A 297 3.43 -3.23 0.56
CA SER A 297 4.41 -3.80 1.50
C SER A 297 4.77 -5.23 1.04
N LYS A 298 5.58 -5.34 -0.02
CA LYS A 298 6.01 -6.63 -0.58
C LYS A 298 7.05 -7.28 0.32
N GLN A 299 6.70 -8.41 0.95
CA GLN A 299 7.60 -9.18 1.80
C GLN A 299 8.26 -10.33 1.02
N TYR A 300 9.53 -10.17 0.69
CA TYR A 300 10.35 -11.15 -0.03
C TYR A 300 10.97 -12.17 0.93
N PHE A 301 11.13 -13.42 0.47
CA PHE A 301 11.76 -14.51 1.22
C PHE A 301 12.82 -15.22 0.37
N SER A 302 13.86 -15.73 1.03
CA SER A 302 15.07 -16.28 0.38
C SER A 302 15.25 -17.79 0.53
N GLU A 303 14.22 -18.59 0.19
CA GLU A 303 14.34 -20.07 0.12
C GLU A 303 14.22 -20.59 -1.32
N TYR A 304 15.26 -21.28 -1.81
CA TYR A 304 15.18 -22.03 -3.07
C TYR A 304 14.39 -23.32 -2.82
N SER A 305 13.21 -23.44 -3.41
CA SER A 305 12.46 -24.71 -3.41
C SER A 305 11.36 -24.69 -4.45
N TYR A 306 11.23 -25.77 -5.20
CA TYR A 306 10.11 -25.99 -6.11
C TYR A 306 8.83 -26.25 -5.31
N ALA A 307 7.80 -25.45 -5.54
CA ALA A 307 6.48 -25.61 -4.95
C ALA A 307 5.49 -26.04 -6.04
N LEU A 308 4.72 -27.10 -5.77
CA LEU A 308 3.75 -27.66 -6.73
C LEU A 308 2.32 -27.22 -6.45
N ASP A 309 1.96 -26.97 -5.19
CA ASP A 309 0.63 -26.51 -4.83
C ASP A 309 0.64 -25.74 -3.50
N ASN A 310 -0.47 -25.05 -3.22
CA ASN A 310 -0.69 -24.32 -1.99
C ASN A 310 -2.13 -24.37 -1.49
N ALA A 311 -2.27 -24.30 -0.16
CA ALA A 311 -3.57 -24.27 0.51
C ALA A 311 -3.60 -23.23 1.63
N LEU A 312 -4.66 -22.45 1.71
CA LEU A 312 -4.90 -21.47 2.77
C LEU A 312 -6.05 -21.94 3.66
N THR A 313 -5.91 -21.75 4.97
CA THR A 313 -7.00 -21.99 5.92
C THR A 313 -8.16 -21.00 5.70
N SER A 314 -9.39 -21.44 5.98
CA SER A 314 -10.62 -20.60 5.95
C SER A 314 -10.53 -19.36 6.86
N SER A 315 -9.75 -19.45 7.94
CA SER A 315 -9.45 -18.36 8.86
C SER A 315 -8.41 -17.37 8.35
N ASN A 316 -7.74 -17.66 7.23
CA ASN A 316 -6.57 -16.96 6.69
C ASN A 316 -5.34 -16.90 7.61
N GLU A 317 -5.36 -17.58 8.76
CA GLU A 317 -4.27 -17.53 9.76
C GLU A 317 -3.05 -18.36 9.35
N TYR A 318 -3.24 -19.41 8.55
CA TYR A 318 -2.20 -20.35 8.15
C TYR A 318 -2.25 -20.72 6.67
N TYR A 319 -1.06 -20.92 6.10
CA TYR A 319 -0.80 -21.26 4.71
C TYR A 319 0.12 -22.48 4.63
N ALA A 320 -0.27 -23.48 3.84
CA ALA A 320 0.50 -24.67 3.55
C ALA A 320 1.15 -24.54 2.16
N LEU A 321 2.44 -24.82 2.09
CA LEU A 321 3.23 -24.88 0.85
C LEU A 321 3.78 -26.30 0.69
N VAL A 322 3.47 -26.99 -0.40
CA VAL A 322 4.04 -28.32 -0.64
C VAL A 322 5.25 -28.25 -1.55
N LYS A 323 6.37 -28.81 -1.08
CA LYS A 323 7.68 -28.82 -1.72
C LYS A 323 8.08 -30.25 -2.08
N TYR A 324 8.70 -30.43 -3.25
CA TYR A 324 9.29 -31.70 -3.67
C TYR A 324 10.81 -31.62 -3.88
N ALA A 325 11.45 -32.77 -3.89
CA ALA A 325 12.85 -32.95 -4.18
C ALA A 325 13.09 -33.13 -5.69
N SER A 326 13.70 -32.15 -6.37
CA SER A 326 14.19 -32.35 -7.74
C SER A 326 15.52 -33.12 -7.73
N ALA A 327 15.74 -34.00 -8.70
CA ALA A 327 17.01 -34.72 -8.86
C ALA A 327 18.24 -33.78 -8.98
N ASP A 328 18.05 -32.56 -9.48
CA ASP A 328 19.11 -31.55 -9.62
C ASP A 328 19.40 -30.74 -8.33
N HIS A 329 18.72 -31.02 -7.20
CA HIS A 329 18.98 -30.32 -5.95
C HIS A 329 20.09 -31.04 -5.15
N PRO A 330 21.22 -30.38 -4.81
CA PRO A 330 22.41 -31.04 -4.27
C PRO A 330 22.27 -31.66 -2.87
N ASP A 331 21.11 -31.53 -2.21
CA ASP A 331 20.92 -31.80 -0.79
C ASP A 331 20.04 -33.02 -0.48
N GLY A 332 19.42 -33.66 -1.49
CA GLY A 332 18.64 -34.90 -1.30
C GLY A 332 17.50 -34.81 -0.27
N ASN A 333 16.94 -33.62 -0.05
CA ASN A 333 15.93 -33.37 0.98
C ASN A 333 14.64 -34.17 0.75
N PRO A 334 13.91 -34.56 1.81
CA PRO A 334 12.63 -35.25 1.68
C PRO A 334 11.52 -34.33 1.19
N ASN A 335 10.46 -34.96 0.66
CA ASN A 335 9.26 -34.27 0.19
C ASN A 335 8.47 -33.74 1.39
N THR A 336 8.29 -32.42 1.48
CA THR A 336 7.75 -31.76 2.68
C THR A 336 6.61 -30.80 2.40
N VAL A 337 5.61 -30.82 3.28
CA VAL A 337 4.65 -29.74 3.46
C VAL A 337 5.22 -28.79 4.50
N ARG A 338 5.26 -27.49 4.24
CA ARG A 338 5.64 -26.46 5.22
C ARG A 338 4.45 -25.57 5.54
N ILE A 339 4.23 -25.30 6.82
CA ILE A 339 3.17 -24.42 7.31
C ILE A 339 3.79 -23.09 7.71
N TYR A 340 3.17 -22.01 7.24
CA TYR A 340 3.49 -20.64 7.60
C TYR A 340 2.24 -19.98 8.21
N ASN A 341 2.40 -18.98 9.06
CA ASN A 341 1.27 -18.13 9.49
C ASN A 341 0.96 -17.04 8.44
N LYS A 342 -0.06 -16.21 8.69
CA LYS A 342 -0.42 -15.07 7.83
C LYS A 342 0.65 -13.98 7.69
N ASN A 343 1.59 -13.89 8.63
CA ASN A 343 2.77 -13.00 8.55
C ASN A 343 3.92 -13.66 7.77
N MET A 344 3.68 -14.86 7.22
CA MET A 344 4.63 -15.73 6.55
C MET A 344 5.81 -16.21 7.42
N ASP A 345 5.66 -16.21 8.75
CA ASP A 345 6.60 -16.87 9.66
C ASP A 345 6.49 -18.39 9.48
N TYR A 346 7.63 -19.09 9.39
CA TYR A 346 7.64 -20.56 9.37
C TYR A 346 7.21 -21.11 10.74
N ILE A 347 6.22 -22.00 10.73
CA ILE A 347 5.67 -22.63 11.94
C ILE A 347 6.21 -24.05 12.10
N THR A 348 6.03 -24.89 11.08
CA THR A 348 6.32 -26.32 11.15
C THR A 348 6.36 -26.97 9.77
N SER A 349 6.75 -28.24 9.70
CA SER A 349 6.71 -29.03 8.46
C SER A 349 6.47 -30.50 8.72
N GLY A 350 5.80 -31.17 7.79
CA GLY A 350 5.62 -32.62 7.78
C GLY A 350 6.19 -33.23 6.51
N THR A 351 6.85 -34.39 6.63
CA THR A 351 7.30 -35.19 5.48
C THR A 351 6.14 -36.03 4.95
N TYR A 352 5.96 -36.05 3.62
CA TYR A 352 4.95 -36.88 2.94
C TYR A 352 5.56 -37.89 1.95
N GLY A 353 6.90 -38.00 1.92
CA GLY A 353 7.60 -39.13 1.29
C GLY A 353 9.08 -38.88 1.03
N ASP A 354 9.73 -39.93 0.53
CA ASP A 354 11.11 -39.94 0.09
C ASP A 354 11.11 -40.36 -1.39
N GLY A 355 11.77 -39.59 -2.26
CA GLY A 355 11.85 -39.86 -3.71
C GLY A 355 11.33 -38.74 -4.60
N TYR A 356 11.26 -38.99 -5.90
CA TYR A 356 10.76 -38.01 -6.86
C TYR A 356 9.21 -38.00 -6.84
N VAL A 357 8.64 -36.80 -6.76
CA VAL A 357 7.20 -36.54 -6.86
C VAL A 357 6.98 -35.54 -7.98
N THR A 358 6.08 -35.87 -8.90
CA THR A 358 5.84 -35.14 -10.14
C THR A 358 4.69 -34.14 -10.03
N SER A 359 3.71 -34.40 -9.16
CA SER A 359 2.64 -33.47 -8.83
C SER A 359 1.91 -33.87 -7.53
N ILE A 360 1.24 -32.89 -6.95
CA ILE A 360 0.67 -32.89 -5.60
C ILE A 360 -0.53 -31.94 -5.59
N GLY A 361 -1.60 -32.33 -4.89
CA GLY A 361 -2.65 -31.40 -4.46
C GLY A 361 -2.69 -31.30 -2.94
N ALA A 362 -2.95 -30.13 -2.39
CA ALA A 362 -3.18 -29.91 -0.96
C ALA A 362 -4.43 -29.06 -0.68
N ASP A 363 -5.13 -29.37 0.41
CA ASP A 363 -6.34 -28.64 0.78
C ASP A 363 -6.60 -28.70 2.29
N TRP A 364 -6.95 -27.56 2.89
CA TRP A 364 -7.30 -27.49 4.31
C TRP A 364 -8.75 -27.86 4.52
N SER A 365 -9.01 -28.63 5.57
CA SER A 365 -10.36 -28.79 6.12
C SER A 365 -10.96 -27.42 6.49
N PRO A 366 -12.28 -27.23 6.37
CA PRO A 366 -12.93 -25.93 6.62
C PRO A 366 -12.73 -25.38 8.04
N ASP A 367 -12.38 -26.21 9.02
CA ASP A 367 -12.09 -25.80 10.40
C ASP A 367 -10.58 -25.55 10.68
N GLY A 368 -9.72 -25.76 9.69
CA GLY A 368 -8.27 -25.56 9.76
C GLY A 368 -7.50 -26.57 10.62
N LYS A 369 -8.14 -27.63 11.16
CA LYS A 369 -7.47 -28.61 12.04
C LYS A 369 -6.80 -29.75 11.27
N TYR A 370 -7.19 -29.98 10.03
CA TYR A 370 -6.67 -31.04 9.18
C TYR A 370 -6.24 -30.51 7.82
N LEU A 371 -5.12 -31.00 7.32
CA LEU A 371 -4.61 -30.74 5.98
C LEU A 371 -4.60 -32.06 5.20
N ALA A 372 -5.29 -32.09 4.07
CA ALA A 372 -5.23 -33.21 3.14
C ALA A 372 -4.13 -32.95 2.10
N VAL A 373 -3.37 -33.99 1.77
CA VAL A 373 -2.27 -33.95 0.78
C VAL A 373 -2.37 -35.19 -0.08
N SER A 374 -2.36 -34.99 -1.39
CA SER A 374 -2.37 -36.04 -2.41
C SER A 374 -1.11 -35.98 -3.25
N GLY A 375 -0.56 -37.11 -3.68
CA GLY A 375 0.67 -37.15 -4.47
C GLY A 375 1.33 -38.53 -4.48
N GLU A 376 1.95 -38.90 -5.58
CA GLU A 376 2.59 -40.21 -5.76
C GLU A 376 4.11 -40.15 -5.57
N ASN A 377 4.62 -40.96 -4.63
CA ASN A 377 6.05 -41.16 -4.43
C ASN A 377 6.53 -42.34 -5.27
N ALA A 378 7.45 -42.11 -6.20
CA ALA A 378 8.06 -43.18 -6.99
C ALA A 378 8.77 -44.22 -6.09
N GLY A 379 8.25 -45.46 -6.06
CA GLY A 379 8.88 -46.59 -5.37
C GLY A 379 8.41 -46.90 -3.95
N SER A 380 7.47 -46.12 -3.38
CA SER A 380 6.86 -46.41 -2.06
C SER A 380 5.51 -47.14 -2.24
N PRO A 381 5.03 -48.00 -1.32
CA PRO A 381 3.73 -48.66 -1.44
C PRO A 381 2.55 -47.68 -1.33
N LYS A 382 2.20 -47.07 -2.47
CA LYS A 382 0.89 -46.52 -2.91
C LYS A 382 0.07 -45.68 -1.92
N LYS A 383 0.65 -45.10 -0.86
CA LYS A 383 -0.01 -44.12 0.02
C LYS A 383 0.02 -42.73 -0.60
N ASN A 384 -0.89 -42.52 -1.55
CA ASN A 384 -0.98 -41.31 -2.37
C ASN A 384 -2.05 -40.31 -1.91
N VAL A 385 -2.74 -40.56 -0.78
CA VAL A 385 -3.47 -39.54 0.00
C VAL A 385 -3.11 -39.66 1.48
N ARG A 386 -2.81 -38.53 2.13
CA ARG A 386 -2.48 -38.39 3.54
C ARG A 386 -3.27 -37.26 4.19
N ILE A 387 -3.70 -37.46 5.43
CA ILE A 387 -4.29 -36.42 6.28
C ILE A 387 -3.32 -36.11 7.40
N TYR A 388 -3.01 -34.84 7.60
CA TYR A 388 -2.24 -34.34 8.72
C TYR A 388 -3.16 -33.61 9.69
N THR A 389 -2.97 -33.81 10.99
CA THR A 389 -3.54 -32.94 12.01
C THR A 389 -2.62 -31.74 12.26
N PHE A 390 -3.21 -30.58 12.51
CA PHE A 390 -2.52 -29.34 12.84
C PHE A 390 -3.18 -28.64 14.03
N ASN A 391 -2.38 -28.27 15.02
CA ASN A 391 -2.84 -27.63 16.26
C ASN A 391 -2.43 -26.16 16.41
N GLY A 392 -2.01 -25.51 15.31
CA GLY A 392 -1.44 -24.16 15.33
C GLY A 392 0.09 -24.11 15.49
N THR A 393 0.74 -25.21 15.89
CA THR A 393 2.20 -25.27 16.13
C THR A 393 2.89 -26.52 15.56
N LEU A 394 2.22 -27.67 15.52
CA LEU A 394 2.76 -28.94 15.06
C LEU A 394 1.86 -29.52 13.96
N LEU A 395 2.49 -30.03 12.90
CA LEU A 395 1.86 -30.83 11.85
C LEU A 395 2.25 -32.30 12.06
N SER A 396 1.30 -33.24 12.01
CA SER A 396 1.58 -34.67 12.20
C SER A 396 0.65 -35.53 11.35
N GLU A 397 1.17 -36.57 10.69
CA GLU A 397 0.33 -37.49 9.90
C GLU A 397 -0.64 -38.22 10.84
N LEU A 398 -1.92 -38.18 10.50
CA LEU A 398 -3.01 -38.79 11.24
C LEU A 398 -3.40 -40.13 10.60
N CYS A 399 -3.67 -40.11 9.30
CA CYS A 399 -4.02 -41.31 8.52
C CYS A 399 -3.63 -41.15 7.05
N SER A 400 -3.57 -42.25 6.31
CA SER A 400 -3.25 -42.26 4.89
C SER A 400 -3.87 -43.46 4.18
N VAL A 401 -4.30 -43.27 2.94
CA VAL A 401 -5.02 -44.25 2.12
C VAL A 401 -4.38 -44.37 0.73
N SER A 402 -4.61 -45.52 0.08
CA SER A 402 -4.25 -45.72 -1.32
C SER A 402 -5.45 -45.46 -2.22
N THR A 403 -5.26 -44.66 -3.26
CA THR A 403 -6.26 -44.40 -4.31
C THR A 403 -6.04 -45.25 -5.56
N VAL A 404 -5.27 -46.35 -5.47
CA VAL A 404 -5.07 -47.32 -6.56
C VAL A 404 -5.45 -48.71 -6.07
N THR A 405 -6.26 -49.43 -6.85
CA THR A 405 -6.73 -50.78 -6.51
C THR A 405 -5.87 -51.90 -7.11
N ASP A 406 -5.18 -51.65 -8.21
CA ASP A 406 -4.28 -52.62 -8.85
C ASP A 406 -2.82 -52.36 -8.48
N ALA A 407 -2.08 -53.41 -8.12
CA ALA A 407 -0.65 -53.31 -7.81
C ALA A 407 0.19 -52.91 -9.04
N THR A 408 -0.30 -53.14 -10.26
CA THR A 408 0.49 -53.13 -11.50
C THR A 408 0.49 -51.83 -12.31
N SER A 409 -0.32 -50.82 -11.96
CA SER A 409 -0.34 -49.54 -12.70
C SER A 409 0.98 -48.77 -12.54
N THR A 410 1.77 -48.68 -13.61
CA THR A 410 3.02 -47.92 -13.68
C THR A 410 2.84 -46.61 -14.45
N SER A 411 1.84 -45.80 -14.10
CA SER A 411 1.61 -44.52 -14.79
C SER A 411 2.74 -43.55 -14.43
N PRO A 412 3.53 -43.06 -15.39
CA PRO A 412 4.48 -42.00 -15.11
C PRO A 412 3.75 -40.66 -15.12
N GLU A 413 3.95 -39.89 -14.04
CA GLU A 413 3.62 -38.46 -13.94
C GLU A 413 2.13 -38.11 -13.92
N SER A 414 1.61 -37.91 -12.71
CA SER A 414 0.18 -37.88 -12.40
C SER A 414 -0.17 -36.59 -11.65
N ASN A 415 -0.98 -35.71 -12.24
CA ASN A 415 -1.42 -34.47 -11.56
C ASN A 415 -2.56 -34.74 -10.58
N TYR A 416 -2.25 -34.66 -9.29
CA TYR A 416 -3.20 -34.99 -8.22
C TYR A 416 -3.93 -33.74 -7.73
N ASN A 417 -5.26 -33.78 -7.72
CA ASN A 417 -6.09 -32.82 -7.00
C ASN A 417 -6.76 -33.51 -5.82
N ILE A 418 -6.86 -32.79 -4.70
CA ILE A 418 -7.63 -33.19 -3.52
C ILE A 418 -8.43 -31.97 -3.03
N ARG A 419 -9.68 -32.18 -2.65
CA ARG A 419 -10.54 -31.13 -2.07
C ARG A 419 -11.40 -31.65 -0.94
N TRP A 420 -11.35 -30.97 0.19
CA TRP A 420 -12.36 -31.09 1.22
C TRP A 420 -13.70 -30.54 0.71
N SER A 421 -14.75 -31.24 1.07
CA SER A 421 -16.10 -30.69 1.04
C SER A 421 -16.22 -29.48 1.99
N PRO A 422 -17.06 -28.48 1.69
CA PRO A 422 -17.23 -27.29 2.53
C PRO A 422 -17.76 -27.54 3.95
N ASP A 423 -18.32 -28.73 4.22
CA ASP A 423 -18.76 -29.14 5.56
C ASP A 423 -17.70 -29.95 6.35
N GLY A 424 -16.56 -30.25 5.73
CA GLY A 424 -15.43 -30.96 6.33
C GLY A 424 -15.64 -32.46 6.55
N ARG A 425 -16.76 -33.04 6.10
CA ARG A 425 -17.08 -34.46 6.33
C ARG A 425 -16.57 -35.39 5.23
N TYR A 426 -16.27 -34.83 4.06
CA TYR A 426 -15.89 -35.58 2.86
C TYR A 426 -14.67 -35.00 2.17
N ILE A 427 -13.96 -35.85 1.43
CA ILE A 427 -12.85 -35.50 0.53
C ILE A 427 -13.11 -36.09 -0.85
N ALA A 428 -12.95 -35.28 -1.89
CA ALA A 428 -12.84 -35.73 -3.28
C ALA A 428 -11.37 -35.76 -3.72
N THR A 429 -10.96 -36.84 -4.37
CA THR A 429 -9.59 -37.03 -4.87
C THR A 429 -9.61 -37.98 -6.06
N GLU A 430 -8.72 -37.77 -7.02
CA GLU A 430 -8.57 -38.71 -8.13
C GLU A 430 -7.81 -39.98 -7.70
N SER A 431 -8.10 -41.08 -8.39
CA SER A 431 -7.32 -42.30 -8.29
C SER A 431 -5.93 -42.12 -8.92
N GLY A 432 -4.94 -42.89 -8.46
CA GLY A 432 -3.60 -42.84 -9.07
C GLY A 432 -3.52 -43.46 -10.46
N ASP A 433 -4.57 -44.16 -10.88
CA ASP A 433 -4.81 -44.60 -12.26
C ASP A 433 -5.70 -43.61 -13.05
N HIS A 434 -6.11 -42.48 -12.47
CA HIS A 434 -6.98 -41.42 -13.02
C HIS A 434 -8.32 -41.85 -13.64
N GLN A 435 -8.65 -43.14 -13.67
CA GLN A 435 -9.92 -43.66 -14.16
C GLN A 435 -11.10 -43.28 -13.24
N TRP A 436 -10.84 -42.99 -11.96
CA TRP A 436 -11.88 -42.82 -10.94
C TRP A 436 -11.71 -41.53 -10.15
N LEU A 437 -12.77 -40.74 -10.06
CA LEU A 437 -12.89 -39.74 -9.01
C LEU A 437 -13.46 -40.41 -7.75
N ARG A 438 -12.74 -40.36 -6.64
CA ARG A 438 -13.07 -41.06 -5.39
C ARG A 438 -13.54 -40.10 -4.31
N PHE A 439 -14.58 -40.52 -3.59
CA PHE A 439 -15.17 -39.76 -2.48
C PHE A 439 -14.99 -40.54 -1.18
N TYR A 440 -14.29 -39.94 -0.23
CA TYR A 440 -14.03 -40.51 1.10
C TYR A 440 -14.82 -39.73 2.16
N SER A 441 -15.38 -40.40 3.16
CA SER A 441 -15.79 -39.77 4.42
C SER A 441 -14.59 -39.68 5.36
N PHE A 442 -14.54 -38.61 6.13
CA PHE A 442 -13.60 -38.42 7.23
C PHE A 442 -14.36 -38.21 8.54
N ASP A 443 -14.01 -38.99 9.57
CA ASP A 443 -14.67 -38.98 10.89
C ASP A 443 -13.86 -38.27 11.99
N GLY A 444 -12.72 -37.66 11.63
CA GLY A 444 -11.76 -37.08 12.56
C GLY A 444 -10.54 -37.97 12.83
N ALA A 445 -10.54 -39.23 12.35
CA ALA A 445 -9.44 -40.18 12.51
C ALA A 445 -9.06 -40.91 11.20
N GLU A 446 -10.02 -41.41 10.43
CA GLU A 446 -9.77 -42.29 9.27
C GLU A 446 -10.52 -41.85 7.99
N LEU A 447 -10.01 -42.30 6.83
CA LEU A 447 -10.65 -42.12 5.53
C LEU A 447 -11.33 -43.40 5.06
N ASN A 448 -12.64 -43.34 4.88
CA ASN A 448 -13.45 -44.47 4.41
C ASN A 448 -14.00 -44.16 3.01
N LEU A 449 -13.73 -45.03 2.03
CA LEU A 449 -14.23 -44.86 0.66
C LEU A 449 -15.75 -45.07 0.63
N ILE A 450 -16.48 -44.05 0.19
CA ILE A 450 -17.95 -44.08 0.08
C ILE A 450 -18.37 -44.56 -1.29
N THR A 451 -17.82 -43.91 -2.33
CA THR A 451 -18.22 -44.11 -3.72
C THR A 451 -17.09 -43.67 -4.65
N SER A 452 -17.21 -44.05 -5.92
CA SER A 452 -16.29 -43.67 -6.99
C SER A 452 -17.09 -43.41 -8.26
N PHE A 453 -16.71 -42.38 -8.99
CA PHE A 453 -17.32 -42.00 -10.26
C PHE A 453 -16.31 -42.27 -11.38
N GLU A 454 -16.70 -43.05 -12.39
CA GLU A 454 -15.82 -43.48 -13.47
C GLU A 454 -15.62 -42.38 -14.52
N ASN A 455 -14.44 -42.33 -15.15
CA ASN A 455 -14.20 -41.50 -16.32
C ASN A 455 -14.57 -42.27 -17.61
N ASP A 456 -15.57 -41.75 -18.35
CA ASP A 456 -16.16 -42.41 -19.53
C ASP A 456 -15.17 -42.76 -20.67
N ALA A 457 -13.97 -42.17 -20.70
CA ALA A 457 -13.04 -42.28 -21.84
C ALA A 457 -11.56 -42.43 -21.45
N TRP A 458 -11.24 -43.20 -20.41
CA TRP A 458 -9.85 -43.50 -20.04
C TRP A 458 -9.03 -44.07 -21.21
N ASN A 459 -8.11 -43.26 -21.75
CA ASN A 459 -7.22 -43.63 -22.84
C ASN A 459 -5.77 -43.68 -22.38
N THR A 460 -5.20 -44.88 -22.31
CA THR A 460 -3.84 -45.17 -21.84
C THR A 460 -2.73 -44.67 -22.77
N THR A 461 -3.05 -44.15 -23.96
CA THR A 461 -2.05 -43.79 -24.98
C THR A 461 -1.57 -42.34 -24.98
N ASN A 462 -2.27 -41.43 -24.28
CA ASN A 462 -1.89 -40.01 -24.21
C ASN A 462 -2.40 -39.37 -22.91
N PRO A 463 -1.65 -39.49 -21.80
CA PRO A 463 -2.09 -38.95 -20.52
C PRO A 463 -2.06 -37.42 -20.54
N ALA A 464 -3.19 -36.79 -20.23
CA ALA A 464 -3.32 -35.35 -20.29
C ALA A 464 -3.14 -34.72 -18.91
N TYR A 465 -2.07 -33.96 -18.75
CA TYR A 465 -1.51 -33.53 -17.46
C TYR A 465 -2.33 -32.50 -16.66
N TYR A 466 -3.63 -32.32 -16.90
CA TYR A 466 -4.42 -31.24 -16.30
C TYR A 466 -5.78 -31.73 -15.84
N ASN A 467 -5.93 -31.82 -14.53
CA ASN A 467 -7.18 -32.12 -13.85
C ASN A 467 -7.50 -30.98 -12.88
N THR A 468 -8.79 -30.83 -12.53
CA THR A 468 -9.25 -29.79 -11.60
C THR A 468 -10.43 -30.31 -10.79
N LEU A 469 -10.42 -30.01 -9.49
CA LEU A 469 -11.53 -30.28 -8.58
C LEU A 469 -11.89 -29.01 -7.81
N ASP A 470 -13.17 -28.68 -7.79
CA ASP A 470 -13.69 -27.62 -6.92
C ASP A 470 -15.16 -27.82 -6.52
N TRP A 471 -15.44 -27.70 -5.22
CA TRP A 471 -16.78 -27.89 -4.67
C TRP A 471 -17.61 -26.60 -4.76
N THR A 472 -18.89 -26.74 -5.10
CA THR A 472 -19.85 -25.68 -4.80
C THR A 472 -19.87 -25.42 -3.29
N PRO A 473 -19.98 -24.15 -2.83
CA PRO A 473 -19.97 -23.79 -1.41
C PRO A 473 -21.05 -24.47 -0.53
N ASN A 474 -22.08 -25.06 -1.13
CA ASN A 474 -23.11 -25.83 -0.42
C ASN A 474 -22.80 -27.33 -0.28
N GLY A 475 -21.66 -27.80 -0.81
CA GLY A 475 -21.19 -29.18 -0.76
C GLY A 475 -21.97 -30.19 -1.60
N LYS A 476 -22.96 -29.77 -2.39
CA LYS A 476 -23.83 -30.68 -3.16
C LYS A 476 -23.32 -31.00 -4.56
N TYR A 477 -22.54 -30.10 -5.15
CA TYR A 477 -21.98 -30.29 -6.49
C TYR A 477 -20.47 -30.10 -6.51
N LEU A 478 -19.80 -30.88 -7.36
CA LEU A 478 -18.36 -30.84 -7.57
C LEU A 478 -18.09 -30.61 -9.06
N ALA A 479 -17.31 -29.58 -9.38
CA ALA A 479 -16.77 -29.39 -10.72
C ALA A 479 -15.54 -30.29 -10.88
N TRP A 480 -15.55 -31.10 -11.93
CA TRP A 480 -14.46 -31.98 -12.31
C TRP A 480 -14.21 -31.86 -13.81
N ALA A 481 -12.99 -31.47 -14.19
CA ALA A 481 -12.50 -31.73 -15.54
C ALA A 481 -11.23 -32.55 -15.42
N ASN A 482 -11.13 -33.54 -16.30
CA ASN A 482 -9.90 -34.27 -16.56
C ASN A 482 -9.55 -34.06 -18.04
N GLY A 483 -8.27 -34.12 -18.38
CA GLY A 483 -7.83 -33.94 -19.77
C GLY A 483 -8.03 -35.17 -20.68
N PHE A 484 -8.63 -36.26 -20.18
CA PHE A 484 -8.50 -37.61 -20.72
C PHE A 484 -9.78 -38.09 -21.42
N GLU A 485 -10.16 -37.44 -22.53
CA GLU A 485 -11.15 -38.00 -23.46
C GLU A 485 -10.65 -37.97 -24.92
N THR A 486 -11.46 -38.45 -25.86
CA THR A 486 -11.15 -38.51 -27.29
C THR A 486 -10.69 -37.15 -27.85
N PRO A 487 -9.69 -37.10 -28.76
CA PRO A 487 -9.15 -35.84 -29.29
C PRO A 487 -10.23 -34.86 -29.77
N GLY A 488 -10.22 -33.65 -29.20
CA GLY A 488 -11.20 -32.60 -29.49
C GLY A 488 -12.41 -32.55 -28.55
N VAL A 489 -12.54 -33.50 -27.62
CA VAL A 489 -13.60 -33.54 -26.60
C VAL A 489 -12.96 -33.39 -25.23
N TYR A 490 -13.28 -32.31 -24.50
CA TYR A 490 -12.77 -32.05 -23.15
C TYR A 490 -13.89 -31.46 -22.28
N PRO A 491 -14.70 -32.30 -21.60
CA PRO A 491 -15.78 -31.83 -20.76
C PRO A 491 -15.28 -31.25 -19.44
N LEU A 492 -16.00 -30.23 -18.99
CA LEU A 492 -16.10 -29.90 -17.57
C LEU A 492 -17.40 -30.55 -17.07
N LYS A 493 -17.26 -31.63 -16.30
CA LYS A 493 -18.37 -32.39 -15.69
C LYS A 493 -18.74 -31.75 -14.35
N ILE A 494 -20.03 -31.60 -14.11
CA ILE A 494 -20.58 -31.23 -12.80
C ILE A 494 -21.23 -32.48 -12.22
N LEU A 495 -20.71 -32.94 -11.09
CA LEU A 495 -21.26 -34.08 -10.37
C LEU A 495 -22.16 -33.58 -9.24
N TYR A 496 -23.26 -34.28 -8.97
CA TYR A 496 -24.04 -34.14 -7.75
C TYR A 496 -23.62 -35.24 -6.76
N PHE A 497 -23.41 -34.86 -5.50
CA PHE A 497 -23.05 -35.75 -4.40
C PHE A 497 -24.01 -35.56 -3.23
N ASP A 498 -24.62 -36.66 -2.77
CA ASP A 498 -25.62 -36.65 -1.69
C ASP A 498 -25.07 -37.05 -0.30
N GLY A 499 -23.76 -37.31 -0.22
CA GLY A 499 -23.11 -37.89 0.97
C GLY A 499 -22.90 -39.40 0.89
N THR A 500 -23.48 -40.08 -0.11
CA THR A 500 -23.42 -41.55 -0.31
C THR A 500 -23.15 -41.95 -1.77
N THR A 501 -23.67 -41.20 -2.74
CA THR A 501 -23.51 -41.47 -4.17
C THR A 501 -23.05 -40.22 -4.92
N ALA A 502 -22.28 -40.43 -5.99
CA ALA A 502 -21.88 -39.39 -6.92
C ALA A 502 -22.49 -39.70 -8.30
N THR A 503 -23.13 -38.71 -8.93
CA THR A 503 -23.79 -38.84 -10.22
C THR A 503 -23.49 -37.64 -11.11
N GLN A 504 -23.35 -37.82 -12.42
CA GLN A 504 -23.20 -36.67 -13.32
C GLN A 504 -24.51 -35.90 -13.41
N ARG A 505 -24.45 -34.60 -13.12
CA ARG A 505 -25.57 -33.67 -13.21
C ARG A 505 -25.66 -33.07 -14.61
N THR A 506 -24.55 -32.52 -15.10
CA THR A 506 -24.40 -31.95 -16.44
C THR A 506 -22.92 -31.97 -16.83
N SER A 507 -22.62 -31.80 -18.12
CA SER A 507 -21.28 -31.48 -18.61
C SER A 507 -21.34 -30.27 -19.53
N THR A 508 -20.20 -29.61 -19.77
CA THR A 508 -20.05 -28.61 -20.82
C THR A 508 -18.75 -28.82 -21.59
N TYR A 509 -18.81 -28.68 -22.90
CA TYR A 509 -17.68 -28.81 -23.82
C TYR A 509 -17.31 -27.44 -24.36
N ASP A 510 -16.02 -27.18 -24.58
CA ASP A 510 -15.62 -25.97 -25.28
C ASP A 510 -15.79 -26.14 -26.80
N SER A 511 -16.48 -25.20 -27.44
CA SER A 511 -16.84 -25.28 -28.86
C SER A 511 -15.66 -25.23 -29.82
N VAL A 512 -14.48 -24.79 -29.37
CA VAL A 512 -13.23 -24.81 -30.15
C VAL A 512 -12.26 -25.91 -29.70
N GLY A 513 -12.75 -26.91 -28.95
CA GLY A 513 -12.00 -28.08 -28.53
C GLY A 513 -10.92 -27.79 -27.49
N ALA A 514 -11.01 -26.69 -26.75
CA ALA A 514 -10.01 -26.28 -25.79
C ALA A 514 -10.04 -27.12 -24.50
N LYS A 515 -8.87 -27.57 -24.04
CA LYS A 515 -8.71 -28.28 -22.77
C LYS A 515 -9.08 -27.37 -21.60
N CYS A 516 -9.78 -27.92 -20.61
CA CYS A 516 -10.03 -27.25 -19.34
C CYS A 516 -8.76 -27.33 -18.48
N TYR A 517 -8.12 -26.19 -18.22
CA TYR A 517 -6.93 -26.13 -17.36
C TYR A 517 -7.29 -26.13 -15.87
N SER A 518 -8.32 -25.36 -15.51
CA SER A 518 -8.82 -25.23 -14.15
C SER A 518 -10.30 -24.82 -14.20
N ALA A 519 -11.06 -25.25 -13.21
CA ALA A 519 -12.44 -24.84 -13.01
C ALA A 519 -12.68 -24.48 -11.55
N GLN A 520 -13.36 -23.35 -11.31
CA GLN A 520 -13.60 -22.84 -9.96
C GLN A 520 -14.95 -22.14 -9.82
N TRP A 521 -15.67 -22.50 -8.76
CA TRP A 521 -16.93 -21.92 -8.36
C TRP A 521 -16.73 -20.56 -7.69
N SER A 522 -17.62 -19.63 -8.01
CA SER A 522 -17.85 -18.46 -7.17
C SER A 522 -18.34 -18.87 -5.78
N SER A 523 -18.08 -18.03 -4.77
CA SER A 523 -18.54 -18.22 -3.38
C SER A 523 -20.07 -18.27 -3.20
N THR A 524 -20.83 -17.96 -4.26
CA THR A 524 -22.29 -18.12 -4.29
C THR A 524 -22.75 -19.49 -4.78
N GLY A 525 -21.87 -20.29 -5.40
CA GLY A 525 -22.20 -21.53 -6.10
C GLY A 525 -23.01 -21.35 -7.39
N LYS A 526 -23.32 -20.12 -7.81
CA LYS A 526 -24.13 -19.82 -9.00
C LYS A 526 -23.32 -19.69 -10.28
N TYR A 527 -22.04 -19.35 -10.18
CA TYR A 527 -21.16 -19.15 -11.31
C TYR A 527 -19.90 -20.01 -11.21
N LEU A 528 -19.39 -20.44 -12.36
CA LEU A 528 -18.22 -21.31 -12.52
C LEU A 528 -17.31 -20.72 -13.60
N ILE A 529 -16.04 -20.49 -13.28
CA ILE A 529 -15.01 -20.18 -14.29
C ILE A 529 -14.49 -21.50 -14.85
N ARG A 530 -14.32 -21.56 -16.17
CA ARG A 530 -13.51 -22.55 -16.90
C ARG A 530 -12.34 -21.83 -17.55
N ALA A 531 -11.11 -22.19 -17.19
CA ALA A 531 -9.90 -21.72 -17.88
C ALA A 531 -9.58 -22.62 -19.08
N ARG A 532 -9.36 -22.04 -20.27
CA ARG A 532 -8.80 -22.76 -21.42
C ARG A 532 -7.29 -22.79 -21.36
N LEU A 533 -6.68 -23.97 -21.52
CA LEU A 533 -5.23 -24.09 -21.66
C LEU A 533 -4.76 -23.56 -23.03
N ASP A 534 -5.26 -24.13 -24.13
CA ASP A 534 -4.69 -23.94 -25.47
C ASP A 534 -4.91 -22.52 -26.05
N TYR A 535 -5.74 -21.72 -25.38
CA TYR A 535 -6.07 -20.34 -25.75
C TYR A 535 -5.78 -19.34 -24.62
N SER A 536 -5.31 -19.82 -23.46
CA SER A 536 -5.12 -19.06 -22.22
C SER A 536 -6.30 -18.12 -21.93
N GLN A 537 -7.55 -18.59 -21.86
CA GLN A 537 -8.72 -17.69 -21.81
C GLN A 537 -9.89 -18.27 -21.02
N GLY A 538 -10.51 -17.46 -20.17
CA GLY A 538 -11.57 -17.87 -19.25
C GLY A 538 -12.98 -17.73 -19.84
N LEU A 539 -13.85 -18.66 -19.46
CA LEU A 539 -15.29 -18.61 -19.70
C LEU A 539 -16.02 -18.65 -18.36
N ILE A 540 -17.04 -17.83 -18.19
CA ILE A 540 -17.91 -17.83 -17.01
C ILE A 540 -19.24 -18.45 -17.38
N TYR A 541 -19.60 -19.53 -16.69
CA TYR A 541 -20.90 -20.18 -16.79
C TYR A 541 -21.77 -19.84 -15.59
N TYR A 542 -23.08 -19.70 -15.81
CA TYR A 542 -24.10 -19.72 -14.78
C TYR A 542 -24.65 -21.14 -14.64
N PHE A 543 -24.84 -21.57 -13.39
CA PHE A 543 -25.41 -22.86 -13.02
C PHE A 543 -26.76 -22.64 -12.31
N ASP A 544 -27.82 -23.18 -12.90
CA ASP A 544 -29.19 -23.09 -12.36
C ASP A 544 -29.51 -24.22 -11.34
N GLY A 545 -28.60 -25.18 -11.17
CA GLY A 545 -28.79 -26.39 -10.36
C GLY A 545 -28.96 -27.68 -11.18
N GLU A 546 -29.23 -27.56 -12.49
CA GLU A 546 -29.39 -28.65 -13.46
C GLU A 546 -28.37 -28.53 -14.61
N SER A 547 -28.17 -27.33 -15.17
CA SER A 547 -27.45 -27.07 -16.42
C SER A 547 -26.45 -25.90 -16.32
N LEU A 548 -25.45 -25.88 -17.21
CA LEU A 548 -24.50 -24.77 -17.37
C LEU A 548 -24.84 -23.93 -18.61
N SER A 549 -24.94 -22.61 -18.44
CA SER A 549 -25.16 -21.65 -19.51
C SER A 549 -24.00 -20.65 -19.58
N LEU A 550 -23.46 -20.37 -20.76
CA LEU A 550 -22.35 -19.42 -20.93
C LEU A 550 -22.86 -17.99 -20.72
N VAL A 551 -22.23 -17.24 -19.80
CA VAL A 551 -22.58 -15.85 -19.47
C VAL A 551 -21.66 -14.89 -20.22
N THR A 552 -20.35 -15.03 -20.03
CA THR A 552 -19.35 -14.12 -20.60
C THR A 552 -17.99 -14.81 -20.71
N THR A 553 -17.08 -14.24 -21.51
CA THR A 553 -15.70 -14.70 -21.69
C THR A 553 -14.73 -13.56 -21.38
N PHE A 554 -13.54 -13.88 -20.89
CA PHE A 554 -12.46 -12.89 -20.76
C PHE A 554 -11.98 -12.47 -22.15
N THR A 555 -11.76 -11.17 -22.38
CA THR A 555 -11.36 -10.63 -23.69
C THR A 555 -9.88 -10.82 -24.00
N GLU A 556 -9.04 -10.87 -22.97
CA GLU A 556 -7.60 -11.05 -23.06
C GLU A 556 -7.18 -12.47 -22.63
N GLN A 557 -5.89 -12.78 -22.82
CA GLN A 557 -5.33 -14.05 -22.42
C GLN A 557 -4.90 -14.04 -20.94
N TYR A 558 -5.49 -14.92 -20.12
CA TYR A 558 -5.04 -15.26 -18.77
C TYR A 558 -5.10 -16.79 -18.54
N GLU A 559 -4.07 -17.31 -17.86
CA GLU A 559 -3.78 -18.74 -17.68
C GLU A 559 -4.30 -19.30 -16.35
N ARG A 560 -4.59 -18.43 -15.37
CA ARG A 560 -5.06 -18.77 -14.03
C ARG A 560 -6.11 -17.77 -13.58
N TYR A 561 -7.03 -18.24 -12.75
CA TYR A 561 -8.13 -17.45 -12.19
C TYR A 561 -8.32 -17.82 -10.72
N ASP A 562 -8.78 -16.87 -9.91
CA ASP A 562 -9.29 -17.13 -8.57
C ASP A 562 -10.48 -16.22 -8.26
N TRP A 563 -11.52 -16.77 -7.64
CA TRP A 563 -12.66 -15.98 -7.18
C TRP A 563 -12.35 -15.36 -5.82
N SER A 564 -12.77 -14.10 -5.65
CA SER A 564 -13.00 -13.57 -4.31
C SER A 564 -14.05 -14.42 -3.57
N PHE A 565 -13.80 -14.66 -2.27
CA PHE A 565 -14.76 -15.34 -1.41
C PHE A 565 -15.88 -14.40 -0.93
N LYS A 566 -15.56 -13.13 -0.66
CA LYS A 566 -16.45 -12.19 0.03
C LYS A 566 -17.10 -11.15 -0.89
N THR A 567 -16.54 -10.94 -2.08
CA THR A 567 -16.99 -9.93 -3.05
C THR A 567 -17.18 -10.54 -4.44
N ASN A 568 -17.60 -9.71 -5.40
CA ASN A 568 -17.85 -10.13 -6.77
C ASN A 568 -16.64 -9.91 -7.70
N TYR A 569 -15.43 -10.05 -7.15
CA TYR A 569 -14.19 -9.86 -7.89
C TYR A 569 -13.58 -11.19 -8.35
N ILE A 570 -12.93 -11.15 -9.51
CA ILE A 570 -12.16 -12.26 -10.06
C ILE A 570 -10.75 -11.76 -10.32
N PHE A 571 -9.78 -12.54 -9.88
CA PHE A 571 -8.37 -12.33 -10.11
C PHE A 571 -7.96 -13.21 -11.28
N ALA A 572 -7.19 -12.68 -12.23
CA ALA A 572 -6.75 -13.41 -13.41
C ALA A 572 -5.28 -13.06 -13.74
N SER A 573 -4.45 -14.04 -14.11
CA SER A 573 -3.03 -13.80 -14.38
C SER A 573 -2.52 -14.30 -15.71
N TYR A 574 -1.53 -13.58 -16.26
CA TYR A 574 -0.77 -13.97 -17.44
C TYR A 574 0.69 -13.56 -17.27
N GLY A 575 1.63 -14.50 -17.37
CA GLY A 575 3.02 -14.23 -17.00
C GLY A 575 3.13 -13.74 -15.54
N ALA A 576 3.86 -12.66 -15.30
CA ALA A 576 3.95 -11.98 -14.01
C ALA A 576 2.82 -10.95 -13.75
N THR A 577 1.85 -10.85 -14.67
CA THR A 577 0.76 -9.86 -14.59
C THR A 577 -0.42 -10.40 -13.81
N LEU A 578 -0.97 -9.59 -12.91
CA LEU A 578 -2.23 -9.85 -12.23
C LEU A 578 -3.25 -8.77 -12.57
N ASN A 579 -4.42 -9.18 -13.07
CA ASN A 579 -5.56 -8.31 -13.33
C ASN A 579 -6.72 -8.63 -12.39
N ILE A 580 -7.46 -7.60 -11.99
CA ILE A 580 -8.64 -7.71 -11.14
C ILE A 580 -9.86 -7.24 -11.91
N PHE A 581 -10.89 -8.09 -11.98
CA PHE A 581 -12.15 -7.84 -12.66
C PHE A 581 -13.31 -7.81 -11.68
N ARG A 582 -14.26 -6.89 -11.89
CA ARG A 582 -15.59 -6.94 -11.28
C ARG A 582 -16.52 -7.74 -12.17
N PHE A 583 -17.18 -8.74 -11.61
CA PHE A 583 -18.20 -9.51 -12.30
C PHE A 583 -19.59 -9.19 -11.71
N ASN A 584 -20.44 -8.49 -12.45
CA ASN A 584 -21.75 -8.06 -11.95
C ASN A 584 -22.87 -9.12 -12.08
N GLY A 585 -22.53 -10.35 -12.51
CA GLY A 585 -23.49 -11.41 -12.84
C GLY A 585 -23.70 -11.61 -14.34
N GLU A 586 -23.31 -10.63 -15.16
CA GLU A 586 -23.47 -10.64 -16.63
C GLU A 586 -22.16 -10.28 -17.37
N THR A 587 -21.40 -9.32 -16.86
CA THR A 587 -20.27 -8.68 -17.55
C THR A 587 -19.04 -8.58 -16.66
N LEU A 588 -17.87 -8.52 -17.30
CA LEU A 588 -16.56 -8.32 -16.67
C LEU A 588 -16.09 -6.88 -16.88
N THR A 589 -15.79 -6.16 -15.80
CA THR A 589 -15.19 -4.83 -15.84
C THR A 589 -13.78 -4.88 -15.24
N PRO A 590 -12.70 -4.59 -15.99
CA PRO A 590 -11.36 -4.49 -15.41
C PRO A 590 -11.28 -3.31 -14.44
N ILE A 591 -10.60 -3.49 -13.30
CA ILE A 591 -10.51 -2.50 -12.21
C ILE A 591 -9.08 -2.05 -11.98
N SER A 592 -8.17 -3.01 -11.90
CA SER A 592 -6.76 -2.79 -11.56
C SER A 592 -5.91 -3.79 -12.32
N TYR A 593 -4.78 -3.28 -12.78
CA TYR A 593 -3.64 -4.04 -13.27
C TYR A 593 -2.53 -3.96 -12.21
N ASP A 594 -1.78 -5.03 -11.97
CA ASP A 594 -0.56 -5.00 -11.18
C ASP A 594 0.52 -5.89 -11.82
N ASN A 595 1.72 -5.33 -11.98
CA ASN A 595 2.90 -6.14 -12.27
C ASN A 595 3.44 -6.63 -10.92
N LEU A 596 3.34 -7.95 -10.71
CA LEU A 596 4.12 -8.60 -9.67
C LEU A 596 5.60 -8.49 -10.06
N ASP A 597 6.48 -8.34 -9.07
CA ASP A 597 7.89 -8.08 -9.36
C ASP A 597 8.57 -9.42 -9.71
N GLY A 598 8.58 -9.72 -11.00
CA GLY A 598 9.13 -10.92 -11.62
C GLY A 598 9.05 -10.82 -13.15
N THR A 599 9.97 -11.46 -13.86
CA THR A 599 9.99 -11.48 -15.34
C THR A 599 9.31 -12.72 -15.94
N GLU A 600 8.77 -13.60 -15.10
CA GLU A 600 8.39 -14.97 -15.46
C GLU A 600 6.99 -15.36 -14.93
N GLY A 601 6.48 -16.50 -15.38
CA GLY A 601 5.08 -16.91 -15.20
C GLY A 601 4.68 -17.25 -13.76
N LEU A 602 3.54 -16.72 -13.34
CA LEU A 602 2.79 -17.22 -12.19
C LEU A 602 2.36 -18.68 -12.44
N ALA A 603 2.89 -19.58 -11.62
CA ALA A 603 2.49 -20.99 -11.66
C ALA A 603 1.14 -21.19 -10.96
N HIS A 604 0.98 -20.61 -9.76
CA HIS A 604 -0.22 -20.71 -8.90
C HIS A 604 -0.43 -19.42 -8.11
N PHE A 605 -1.69 -19.05 -7.83
CA PHE A 605 -2.02 -18.03 -6.84
C PHE A 605 -3.34 -18.35 -6.13
N LYS A 606 -3.50 -17.84 -4.90
CA LYS A 606 -4.74 -17.91 -4.12
C LYS A 606 -5.00 -16.63 -3.32
N ILE A 607 -6.23 -16.13 -3.38
CA ILE A 607 -6.69 -14.99 -2.55
C ILE A 607 -7.18 -15.47 -1.19
N SER A 608 -6.96 -14.63 -0.17
CA SER A 608 -7.50 -14.85 1.17
C SER A 608 -9.04 -14.76 1.19
N HIS A 609 -9.67 -15.51 2.09
CA HIS A 609 -11.13 -15.58 2.21
C HIS A 609 -11.79 -14.24 2.63
N ASP A 610 -10.99 -13.29 3.13
CA ASP A 610 -11.41 -11.94 3.49
C ASP A 610 -11.08 -10.87 2.44
N ASP A 611 -10.50 -11.28 1.31
CA ASP A 611 -9.94 -10.49 0.20
C ASP A 611 -8.86 -9.48 0.60
N THR A 612 -8.14 -9.71 1.71
CA THR A 612 -7.08 -8.79 2.16
C THR A 612 -5.75 -9.03 1.45
N PHE A 613 -5.29 -10.28 1.30
CA PHE A 613 -3.98 -10.60 0.72
C PHE A 613 -4.06 -11.68 -0.38
N LEU A 614 -3.02 -11.73 -1.22
CA LEU A 614 -2.83 -12.77 -2.22
C LEU A 614 -1.52 -13.51 -1.93
N VAL A 615 -1.56 -14.84 -2.02
CA VAL A 615 -0.36 -15.69 -2.02
C VAL A 615 -0.08 -16.18 -3.44
N THR A 616 1.19 -16.15 -3.84
CA THR A 616 1.64 -16.47 -5.21
C THR A 616 2.82 -17.45 -5.22
N GLY A 617 2.93 -18.21 -6.31
CA GLY A 617 4.07 -19.04 -6.67
C GLY A 617 4.36 -18.95 -8.17
N PHE A 618 5.64 -18.98 -8.55
CA PHE A 618 6.15 -18.79 -9.90
C PHE A 618 6.96 -20.01 -10.39
N SER A 619 7.22 -20.07 -11.70
CA SER A 619 8.11 -21.07 -12.33
C SER A 619 9.00 -20.43 -13.40
N ILE A 620 10.29 -20.77 -13.56
CA ILE A 620 11.03 -21.93 -12.98
C ILE A 620 12.40 -21.51 -12.38
N TYR A 621 13.39 -22.44 -12.32
CA TYR A 621 14.82 -22.22 -12.00
C TYR A 621 15.19 -21.40 -10.74
N GLY A 622 14.24 -21.21 -9.83
CA GLY A 622 14.47 -20.81 -8.44
C GLY A 622 14.89 -19.35 -8.25
N ARG A 623 13.91 -18.45 -8.08
CA ARG A 623 14.00 -17.25 -7.22
C ARG A 623 12.61 -16.63 -6.94
N TYR A 624 12.05 -17.01 -5.80
CA TYR A 624 11.30 -16.14 -4.88
C TYR A 624 9.92 -15.59 -5.32
N LYS A 625 9.35 -14.75 -4.45
CA LYS A 625 7.95 -14.78 -4.00
C LYS A 625 7.37 -13.37 -3.87
N ALA A 626 6.09 -13.18 -4.21
CA ALA A 626 5.35 -11.96 -3.92
C ALA A 626 4.21 -12.23 -2.92
N LEU A 627 4.15 -11.42 -1.86
CA LEU A 627 2.93 -11.16 -1.09
C LEU A 627 2.41 -9.78 -1.53
N LEU A 628 1.17 -9.71 -2.02
CA LEU A 628 0.41 -8.46 -2.00
C LEU A 628 -0.25 -8.42 -0.61
N SER A 629 0.08 -7.40 0.18
CA SER A 629 -0.27 -7.42 1.60
C SER A 629 -1.73 -7.07 1.85
N SER A 630 -2.16 -7.28 3.09
CA SER A 630 -3.54 -7.05 3.55
C SER A 630 -4.09 -5.66 3.22
N THR A 631 -3.22 -4.65 3.09
CA THR A 631 -3.57 -3.28 2.71
C THR A 631 -3.76 -3.08 1.21
N ASP A 632 -3.09 -3.85 0.35
CA ASP A 632 -2.99 -3.54 -1.08
C ASP A 632 -4.26 -3.96 -1.83
N ILE A 633 -4.84 -5.10 -1.44
CA ILE A 633 -6.11 -5.57 -2.01
C ILE A 633 -7.26 -4.91 -1.27
N ALA A 634 -7.26 -4.90 0.08
CA ALA A 634 -8.33 -4.27 0.85
C ALA A 634 -8.52 -2.78 0.52
N SER A 635 -7.46 -2.00 0.24
CA SER A 635 -7.61 -0.61 -0.23
C SER A 635 -8.30 -0.55 -1.60
N LYS A 636 -7.81 -1.30 -2.59
CA LYS A 636 -8.41 -1.39 -3.94
C LYS A 636 -9.88 -1.82 -3.92
N LEU A 637 -10.26 -2.75 -3.04
CA LEU A 637 -11.64 -3.25 -2.94
C LEU A 637 -12.57 -2.38 -2.08
N SER A 638 -12.07 -1.81 -0.97
CA SER A 638 -12.85 -0.93 -0.09
C SER A 638 -13.19 0.42 -0.73
N LEU A 639 -12.34 0.90 -1.65
CA LEU A 639 -12.58 2.07 -2.51
C LEU A 639 -13.92 2.03 -3.27
N GLN A 640 -14.49 0.85 -3.54
CA GLN A 640 -15.69 0.70 -4.40
C GLN A 640 -16.92 0.06 -3.74
N ASN A 641 -16.79 -0.49 -2.53
CA ASN A 641 -17.94 -0.96 -1.73
C ASN A 641 -18.48 0.10 -0.75
N ALA A 642 -18.04 1.36 -0.89
CA ALA A 642 -18.53 2.51 -0.16
C ALA A 642 -20.00 2.82 -0.50
N THR A 643 -20.91 2.06 0.11
CA THR A 643 -22.35 2.33 0.04
C THR A 643 -22.62 3.64 0.76
N LEU A 644 -23.16 4.62 0.04
CA LEU A 644 -23.51 5.94 0.57
C LEU A 644 -24.62 5.81 1.62
N ASN A 645 -24.23 5.68 2.90
CA ASN A 645 -25.13 5.81 4.04
C ASN A 645 -25.55 7.29 4.19
N LEU A 646 -26.42 7.73 3.29
CA LEU A 646 -27.11 9.01 3.34
C LEU A 646 -28.11 8.99 4.49
N ASN A 647 -27.70 9.49 5.66
CA ASN A 647 -28.65 9.84 6.72
C ASN A 647 -29.71 10.80 6.16
N SER A 648 -30.98 10.48 6.42
CA SER A 648 -32.19 11.09 5.83
C SER A 648 -32.41 12.59 6.13
N ASN A 649 -31.50 13.25 6.83
CA ASN A 649 -31.66 14.60 7.35
C ASN A 649 -31.11 15.72 6.43
N ASN A 650 -30.61 15.40 5.23
CA ASN A 650 -30.08 16.39 4.27
C ASN A 650 -30.87 16.42 2.95
N THR A 651 -32.13 16.83 3.04
CA THR A 651 -33.07 17.01 1.90
C THR A 651 -32.59 18.00 0.83
N THR A 652 -31.63 18.86 1.15
CA THR A 652 -31.04 19.84 0.22
C THR A 652 -30.09 19.21 -0.80
N LEU A 653 -29.46 18.06 -0.49
CA LEU A 653 -28.52 17.40 -1.41
C LEU A 653 -29.24 16.43 -2.36
N TYR A 654 -30.25 15.71 -1.85
CA TYR A 654 -31.10 14.80 -2.62
C TYR A 654 -31.76 15.51 -3.83
N ASN A 655 -32.31 16.71 -3.59
CA ASN A 655 -32.96 17.52 -4.63
C ASN A 655 -32.01 18.22 -5.62
N LYS A 656 -30.69 18.23 -5.36
CA LYS A 656 -29.70 18.74 -6.32
C LYS A 656 -29.30 17.67 -7.35
N ILE A 657 -29.15 16.42 -6.93
CA ILE A 657 -28.70 15.32 -7.78
C ILE A 657 -29.79 14.92 -8.79
N LEU A 658 -31.06 14.91 -8.37
CA LEU A 658 -32.23 14.66 -9.23
C LEU A 658 -32.56 15.79 -10.23
N LYS A 659 -31.76 16.86 -10.30
CA LYS A 659 -31.85 17.92 -11.32
C LYS A 659 -30.65 17.96 -12.28
N SER A 660 -29.71 17.05 -12.09
CA SER A 660 -28.54 16.84 -12.98
C SER A 660 -28.50 15.44 -13.60
N LEU A 661 -29.55 14.64 -13.35
CA LEU A 661 -29.99 13.49 -14.11
C LEU A 661 -31.26 13.88 -14.87
#